data_AF-A0A6P0NS65-F1
#
_entry.id   AF-A0A6P0NS65-F1
#
_cell.length_a   1.000
_cell.length_b   1.000
_cell.length_c   1.000
_cell.angle_alpha   90.00
_cell.angle_beta   90.00
_cell.angle_gamma   90.00
#
_symmetry.space_group_name_H-M   'P 1'
#
loop_
_entity.id
_entity.type
_entity.pdbx_description
1 polymer ?
#
loop_
_entity_poly.entity_id
_entity_poly.type
_entity_poly.pdbx_seq_one_letter_code
_entity_poly.pdbx_strand_id
1 'polypeptide(L)'
;MTSPKTNKQNQIPRHFRERIQAAKDNKLKELDLSSLFSKDNEKLTEIPTEVLELEQLEVLNLKFNQLTRIPESISKLTNLIELNLSGNQLKSIPKSISRLTNLTKLYLRYNELKTIPESIGKLTNLKAFYLRDNQLMAIPESIGKLTSLKELYLSNNQLMTIPESIGKLTNLEELYLSNNQLKIIPVSINQLTNLSRLYLSGNPLETPPIEIVEKGIEAIREYLRQIEEEGIDYLYEAKLLIIGEGGAGKTTLANKIQNSDYELQDEDTTKGIEVHQWDFQTANKNDFQMNIWDFGGQEIYHATHQFFLTKRSLYILVADTRKEDTDFYYWLNVAELLSDNSPLLIVKNEKQDRKREINQRALQGQFSNIKEILATNLADNRGLKEIRKNIQYYISNLPHIGSALPKTWKKVREVLETDGRNYISLEEYLSICEKNLFKKREDKLLLSGYLHDLGVFLHFQDDPLLNKTVILKPEWGTAAVYKALDNPQVYENFGRFTKDDLTNIWHEDQYANMQDELLQLMIKFKLCYKIPGTSQTYIAPQLLTGNQPEYDWDESNNLILRYTYEFMPKGIITQFIVAMHKEIEKQKYVWKSGVILKKNQTRAEVIEYYSKREIKIRISGQQKRDLMTILTDKLDEIHSSYNNRLKYNQLIPCNCGTCKNNQNPYFYNFTELKERISNQKYTIECGKPPYHQVNILRLIDDVIEKDRSRDLLEFNDNYFRAINSPQPKVDKPKKFGFSDFLTWGQNGQFIFNLGTAISAIIGIILLIIHPILFPNGLPEWVKPIQDIIPAPQKENESDG
;
A
#
# COMPACT_ATOMS: atom_id res chain seq x y z
N MET A 1 -21.21 47.44 -47.52
CA MET A 1 -19.84 47.03 -47.14
C MET A 1 -19.85 46.65 -45.67
N THR A 2 -20.01 45.36 -45.36
CA THR A 2 -19.93 44.83 -43.99
C THR A 2 -18.81 43.80 -43.98
N SER A 3 -17.73 44.14 -43.28
CA SER A 3 -16.54 43.30 -43.11
C SER A 3 -16.85 42.14 -42.16
N PRO A 4 -16.39 40.91 -42.42
CA PRO A 4 -16.72 39.76 -41.57
C PRO A 4 -15.88 39.77 -40.29
N LYS A 5 -16.57 39.60 -39.15
CA LYS A 5 -15.96 39.31 -37.84
C LYS A 5 -15.26 37.95 -37.91
N THR A 6 -13.93 37.94 -37.96
CA THR A 6 -13.13 36.71 -37.87
C THR A 6 -13.16 36.14 -36.45
N ASN A 7 -13.53 34.87 -36.39
CA ASN A 7 -13.72 34.00 -35.23
C ASN A 7 -12.42 33.87 -34.39
N LYS A 8 -12.44 34.26 -33.11
CA LYS A 8 -11.26 34.22 -32.20
C LYS A 8 -10.99 32.84 -31.58
N GLN A 9 -11.72 31.79 -31.95
CA GLN A 9 -11.68 30.49 -31.25
C GLN A 9 -10.67 29.44 -31.77
N ASN A 10 -9.92 29.69 -32.85
CA ASN A 10 -9.06 28.65 -33.47
C ASN A 10 -7.67 29.19 -33.89
N GLN A 11 -6.99 29.92 -33.01
CA GLN A 11 -5.65 30.41 -33.33
C GLN A 11 -4.58 29.62 -32.56
N ILE A 12 -3.76 28.87 -33.31
CA ILE A 12 -2.53 28.24 -32.81
C ILE A 12 -1.73 29.31 -32.06
N PRO A 13 -1.37 29.10 -30.78
CA PRO A 13 -0.59 30.08 -30.02
C PRO A 13 0.71 30.49 -30.71
N ARG A 14 1.10 31.76 -30.54
CA ARG A 14 2.21 32.37 -31.30
C ARG A 14 3.51 31.58 -31.15
N HIS A 15 3.85 31.19 -29.94
CA HIS A 15 5.09 30.46 -29.65
C HIS A 15 5.13 29.08 -30.34
N PHE A 16 3.99 28.38 -30.47
CA PHE A 16 3.93 27.14 -31.25
C PHE A 16 4.12 27.41 -32.74
N ARG A 17 3.52 28.48 -33.30
CA ARG A 17 3.75 28.86 -34.71
C ARG A 17 5.23 29.14 -34.98
N GLU A 18 5.90 29.86 -34.08
CA GLU A 18 7.33 30.18 -34.21
C GLU A 18 8.19 28.90 -34.20
N ARG A 19 7.89 27.93 -33.33
CA ARG A 19 8.59 26.62 -33.31
C ARG A 19 8.34 25.81 -34.58
N ILE A 20 7.10 25.77 -35.07
CA ILE A 20 6.73 25.09 -36.32
C ILE A 20 7.47 25.73 -37.51
N GLN A 21 7.47 27.06 -37.58
CA GLN A 21 8.16 27.80 -38.64
C GLN A 21 9.67 27.59 -38.58
N ALA A 22 10.27 27.65 -37.38
CA ALA A 22 11.69 27.35 -37.20
C ALA A 22 12.04 25.91 -37.61
N ALA A 23 11.17 24.94 -37.30
CA ALA A 23 11.36 23.56 -37.75
C ALA A 23 11.29 23.42 -39.26
N LYS A 24 10.40 24.17 -39.91
CA LYS A 24 10.26 24.23 -41.37
C LYS A 24 11.50 24.85 -42.02
N ASP A 25 11.92 26.03 -41.56
CA ASP A 25 13.01 26.80 -42.16
C ASP A 25 14.36 26.10 -42.01
N ASN A 26 14.60 25.47 -40.86
CA ASN A 26 15.85 24.77 -40.56
C ASN A 26 15.79 23.27 -40.89
N LYS A 27 14.69 22.77 -41.47
CA LYS A 27 14.47 21.34 -41.76
C LYS A 27 14.79 20.43 -40.57
N LEU A 28 14.33 20.83 -39.37
CA LEU A 28 14.59 20.07 -38.16
C LEU A 28 13.95 18.69 -38.26
N LYS A 29 14.65 17.69 -37.71
CA LYS A 29 14.16 16.31 -37.55
C LYS A 29 13.37 16.12 -36.26
N GLU A 30 13.53 17.03 -35.30
CA GLU A 30 12.85 16.96 -34.02
C GLU A 30 12.00 18.21 -33.84
N LEU A 31 10.74 18.01 -33.45
CA LEU A 31 9.82 19.07 -33.13
C LEU A 31 9.13 18.76 -31.80
N ASP A 32 9.44 19.57 -30.81
CA ASP A 32 8.72 19.59 -29.56
C ASP A 32 7.71 20.74 -29.57
N LEU A 33 6.48 20.43 -29.21
CA LEU A 33 5.32 21.30 -29.05
C LEU A 33 4.58 20.94 -27.74
N SER A 34 5.32 20.41 -26.75
CA SER A 34 4.78 20.20 -25.41
C SER A 34 4.49 21.52 -24.69
N SER A 35 3.44 21.53 -23.88
CA SER A 35 3.02 22.72 -23.13
C SER A 35 3.83 22.98 -21.86
N LEU A 36 4.77 22.07 -21.50
CA LEU A 36 5.59 22.16 -20.28
C LEU A 36 6.49 23.40 -20.23
N PHE A 37 6.76 24.01 -21.38
CA PHE A 37 7.62 25.19 -21.52
C PHE A 37 6.84 26.47 -21.82
N SER A 38 5.51 26.42 -21.83
CA SER A 38 4.66 27.58 -22.07
C SER A 38 4.56 28.43 -20.81
N LYS A 39 5.07 29.67 -20.86
CA LYS A 39 4.98 30.65 -19.75
C LYS A 39 3.53 31.01 -19.39
N ASP A 40 2.62 30.84 -20.34
CA ASP A 40 1.22 31.29 -20.24
C ASP A 40 0.21 30.12 -20.16
N ASN A 41 0.67 28.88 -19.95
CA ASN A 41 -0.18 27.67 -19.96
C ASN A 41 -1.03 27.48 -21.23
N GLU A 42 -0.65 28.12 -22.34
CA GLU A 42 -1.31 27.95 -23.63
C GLU A 42 -1.10 26.51 -24.16
N LYS A 43 -2.19 25.85 -24.57
CA LYS A 43 -2.20 24.44 -25.01
C LYS A 43 -2.82 24.31 -26.41
N LEU A 44 -2.33 23.35 -27.19
CA LEU A 44 -2.93 22.98 -28.47
C LEU A 44 -4.22 22.18 -28.24
N THR A 45 -5.31 22.53 -28.93
CA THR A 45 -6.57 21.78 -28.94
C THR A 45 -6.66 20.81 -30.12
N GLU A 46 -5.88 21.04 -31.16
CA GLU A 46 -5.72 20.18 -32.33
C GLU A 46 -4.26 20.18 -32.83
N ILE A 47 -3.88 19.15 -33.60
CA ILE A 47 -2.56 19.09 -34.24
C ILE A 47 -2.60 20.04 -35.45
N PRO A 48 -1.77 21.10 -35.48
CA PRO A 48 -1.75 22.03 -36.60
C PRO A 48 -1.45 21.34 -37.92
N THR A 49 -2.17 21.70 -38.99
CA THR A 49 -1.96 21.13 -40.32
C THR A 49 -0.54 21.33 -40.83
N GLU A 50 0.10 22.44 -40.45
CA GLU A 50 1.45 22.81 -40.81
C GLU A 50 2.50 21.81 -40.28
N VAL A 51 2.25 21.18 -39.12
CA VAL A 51 3.10 20.11 -38.58
C VAL A 51 3.06 18.88 -39.49
N LEU A 52 1.91 18.61 -40.10
CA LEU A 52 1.66 17.41 -40.90
C LEU A 52 2.31 17.47 -42.29
N GLU A 53 2.82 18.63 -42.70
CA GLU A 53 3.60 18.83 -43.93
C GLU A 53 5.12 18.75 -43.67
N LEU A 54 5.57 18.57 -42.43
CA LEU A 54 6.99 18.42 -42.06
C LEU A 54 7.44 16.95 -42.15
N GLU A 55 7.38 16.36 -43.33
CA GLU A 55 7.63 14.93 -43.57
C GLU A 55 9.03 14.44 -43.14
N GLN A 56 9.99 15.36 -42.97
CA GLN A 56 11.34 15.04 -42.50
C GLN A 56 11.45 14.74 -40.99
N LEU A 57 10.37 14.93 -40.22
CA LEU A 57 10.39 14.72 -38.77
C LEU A 57 10.62 13.25 -38.41
N GLU A 58 11.58 13.03 -37.52
CA GLU A 58 11.89 11.78 -36.85
C GLU A 58 11.34 11.75 -35.42
N VAL A 59 11.23 12.91 -34.76
CA VAL A 59 10.67 13.04 -33.40
C VAL A 59 9.61 14.12 -33.36
N LEU A 60 8.42 13.77 -32.88
CA LEU A 60 7.33 14.73 -32.63
C LEU A 60 6.81 14.59 -31.21
N ASN A 61 6.96 15.65 -30.41
CA ASN A 61 6.47 15.71 -29.05
C ASN A 61 5.31 16.72 -28.92
N LEU A 62 4.14 16.23 -28.53
CA LEU A 62 2.89 16.98 -28.36
C LEU A 62 2.31 16.79 -26.95
N LYS A 63 3.17 16.48 -25.98
CA LYS A 63 2.78 16.13 -24.61
C LYS A 63 2.09 17.29 -23.86
N PHE A 64 1.14 16.95 -22.98
CA PHE A 64 0.46 17.87 -22.06
C PHE A 64 -0.40 18.97 -22.72
N ASN A 65 -0.92 18.71 -23.92
CA ASN A 65 -1.84 19.60 -24.62
C ASN A 65 -3.31 19.24 -24.32
N GLN A 66 -4.26 19.75 -25.11
CA GLN A 66 -5.70 19.46 -25.04
C GLN A 66 -6.18 18.77 -26.32
N LEU A 67 -5.33 17.95 -26.95
CA LEU A 67 -5.67 17.27 -28.19
C LEU A 67 -6.78 16.25 -27.95
N THR A 68 -7.86 16.34 -28.73
CA THR A 68 -9.01 15.41 -28.64
C THR A 68 -8.98 14.31 -29.69
N ARG A 69 -8.21 14.50 -30.77
CA ARG A 69 -8.07 13.56 -31.89
C ARG A 69 -6.70 13.65 -32.54
N ILE A 70 -6.28 12.54 -33.17
CA ILE A 70 -5.17 12.51 -34.11
C ILE A 70 -5.77 12.47 -35.53
N PRO A 71 -5.42 13.40 -36.43
CA PRO A 71 -5.95 13.42 -37.79
C PRO A 71 -5.33 12.29 -38.63
N GLU A 72 -6.08 11.79 -39.63
CA GLU A 72 -5.59 10.73 -40.53
C GLU A 72 -4.33 11.15 -41.33
N SER A 73 -4.14 12.46 -41.52
CA SER A 73 -2.96 13.05 -42.15
C SER A 73 -1.67 12.93 -41.32
N ILE A 74 -1.73 12.48 -40.05
CA ILE A 74 -0.52 12.10 -39.29
C ILE A 74 0.33 11.09 -40.05
N SER A 75 -0.31 10.29 -40.90
CA SER A 75 0.32 9.27 -41.72
C SER A 75 1.26 9.79 -42.82
N LYS A 76 1.31 11.11 -43.06
CA LYS A 76 2.32 11.74 -43.92
C LYS A 76 3.71 11.73 -43.30
N LEU A 77 3.81 11.72 -41.97
CA LEU A 77 5.08 11.83 -41.23
C LEU A 77 5.82 10.47 -41.15
N THR A 78 6.02 9.81 -42.29
CA THR A 78 6.51 8.42 -42.40
C THR A 78 7.91 8.20 -41.83
N ASN A 79 8.71 9.26 -41.67
CA ASN A 79 10.04 9.21 -41.06
C ASN A 79 10.02 9.20 -39.52
N LEU A 80 8.85 9.33 -38.88
CA LEU A 80 8.77 9.33 -37.42
C LEU A 80 9.29 8.05 -36.80
N ILE A 81 10.23 8.23 -35.87
CA ILE A 81 10.85 7.23 -34.99
C ILE A 81 10.23 7.31 -33.60
N GLU A 82 9.91 8.53 -33.13
CA GLU A 82 9.30 8.77 -31.82
C GLU A 82 8.11 9.73 -31.92
N LEU A 83 6.96 9.31 -31.37
CA LEU A 83 5.77 10.14 -31.28
C LEU A 83 5.26 10.19 -29.83
N ASN A 84 5.23 11.39 -29.25
CA ASN A 84 4.74 11.61 -27.89
C ASN A 84 3.44 12.41 -27.86
N LEU A 85 2.37 11.78 -27.41
CA LEU A 85 1.02 12.33 -27.30
C LEU A 85 0.48 12.22 -25.87
N SER A 86 1.34 12.02 -24.87
CA SER A 86 0.92 11.83 -23.48
C SER A 86 0.27 13.07 -22.86
N GLY A 87 -0.68 12.89 -21.94
CA GLY A 87 -1.32 14.00 -21.23
C GLY A 87 -2.24 14.84 -22.12
N ASN A 88 -3.06 14.19 -22.94
CA ASN A 88 -4.05 14.81 -23.83
C ASN A 88 -5.45 14.24 -23.53
N GLN A 89 -6.43 14.51 -24.39
CA GLN A 89 -7.84 14.06 -24.26
C GLN A 89 -8.22 13.12 -25.42
N LEU A 90 -7.26 12.32 -25.90
CA LEU A 90 -7.45 11.45 -27.05
C LEU A 90 -8.37 10.29 -26.69
N LYS A 91 -9.43 10.09 -27.50
CA LYS A 91 -10.40 9.00 -27.32
C LYS A 91 -10.15 7.78 -28.20
N SER A 92 -9.42 7.96 -29.31
CA SER A 92 -9.09 6.90 -30.26
C SER A 92 -7.78 7.20 -31.00
N ILE A 93 -7.22 6.14 -31.59
CA ILE A 93 -6.07 6.21 -32.49
C ILE A 93 -6.58 5.93 -33.92
N PRO A 94 -6.28 6.79 -34.92
CA PRO A 94 -6.71 6.59 -36.29
C PRO A 94 -6.02 5.37 -36.90
N LYS A 95 -6.71 4.67 -37.82
CA LYS A 95 -6.15 3.48 -38.45
C LYS A 95 -4.86 3.79 -39.22
N SER A 96 -4.75 4.99 -39.78
CA SER A 96 -3.58 5.45 -40.55
C SER A 96 -2.29 5.59 -39.75
N ILE A 97 -2.34 5.56 -38.40
CA ILE A 97 -1.12 5.50 -37.57
C ILE A 97 -0.22 4.34 -38.01
N SER A 98 -0.82 3.27 -38.56
CA SER A 98 -0.14 2.08 -39.05
C SER A 98 0.79 2.32 -40.24
N ARG A 99 0.75 3.50 -40.86
CA ARG A 99 1.67 3.90 -41.94
C ARG A 99 3.01 4.43 -41.40
N LEU A 100 3.10 4.74 -40.12
CA LEU A 100 4.32 5.24 -39.47
C LEU A 100 5.25 4.08 -39.10
N THR A 101 5.63 3.26 -40.08
CA THR A 101 6.32 1.98 -39.86
C THR A 101 7.72 2.12 -39.27
N ASN A 102 8.31 3.31 -39.28
CA ASN A 102 9.60 3.61 -38.64
C ASN A 102 9.50 3.87 -37.13
N LEU A 103 8.29 3.96 -36.57
CA LEU A 103 8.10 4.22 -35.14
C LEU A 103 8.74 3.13 -34.29
N THR A 104 9.60 3.56 -33.39
CA THR A 104 10.22 2.73 -32.35
C THR A 104 9.65 3.03 -30.97
N LYS A 105 9.11 4.23 -30.75
CA LYS A 105 8.52 4.64 -29.48
C LYS A 105 7.21 5.38 -29.68
N LEU A 106 6.17 4.96 -28.97
CA LEU A 106 4.86 5.59 -29.00
C LEU A 106 4.36 5.85 -27.57
N TYR A 107 4.20 7.14 -27.23
CA TYR A 107 3.74 7.56 -25.91
C TYR A 107 2.30 8.08 -25.97
N LEU A 108 1.39 7.41 -25.29
CA LEU A 108 -0.04 7.71 -25.21
C LEU A 108 -0.58 7.69 -23.78
N ARG A 109 0.31 7.74 -22.77
CA ARG A 109 -0.06 7.78 -21.35
C ARG A 109 -0.96 8.98 -21.03
N TYR A 110 -1.84 8.86 -20.03
CA TYR A 110 -2.73 9.93 -19.57
C TYR A 110 -3.60 10.49 -20.71
N ASN A 111 -4.47 9.64 -21.24
CA ASN A 111 -5.47 9.97 -22.27
C ASN A 111 -6.81 9.29 -21.93
N GLU A 112 -7.79 9.37 -22.83
CA GLU A 112 -9.13 8.78 -22.68
C GLU A 112 -9.35 7.61 -23.67
N LEU A 113 -8.28 6.91 -24.05
CA LEU A 113 -8.36 5.85 -25.06
C LEU A 113 -9.19 4.68 -24.55
N LYS A 114 -10.19 4.26 -25.34
CA LYS A 114 -11.04 3.09 -25.04
C LYS A 114 -10.60 1.82 -25.76
N THR A 115 -9.99 1.97 -26.94
CA THR A 115 -9.54 0.87 -27.78
C THR A 115 -8.23 1.21 -28.48
N ILE A 116 -7.50 0.17 -28.87
CA ILE A 116 -6.36 0.25 -29.80
C ILE A 116 -6.78 -0.41 -31.11
N PRO A 117 -6.57 0.22 -32.28
CA PRO A 117 -6.98 -0.35 -33.56
C PRO A 117 -6.14 -1.58 -33.92
N GLU A 118 -6.75 -2.56 -34.60
CA GLU A 118 -6.06 -3.75 -35.13
C GLU A 118 -4.90 -3.41 -36.10
N SER A 119 -4.92 -2.21 -36.68
CA SER A 119 -3.83 -1.76 -37.56
C SER A 119 -2.53 -1.46 -36.81
N ILE A 120 -2.55 -1.39 -35.47
CA ILE A 120 -1.34 -1.15 -34.66
C ILE A 120 -0.27 -2.21 -34.91
N GLY A 121 -0.68 -3.47 -35.16
CA GLY A 121 0.26 -4.57 -35.43
C GLY A 121 1.08 -4.44 -36.71
N LYS A 122 0.90 -3.38 -37.51
CA LYS A 122 1.81 -3.05 -38.62
C LYS A 122 3.06 -2.28 -38.19
N LEU A 123 3.10 -1.75 -36.96
CA LEU A 123 4.24 -1.01 -36.42
C LEU A 123 5.33 -1.97 -35.89
N THR A 124 5.82 -2.87 -36.74
CA THR A 124 6.70 -3.99 -36.34
C THR A 124 8.06 -3.56 -35.77
N ASN A 125 8.46 -2.30 -36.00
CA ASN A 125 9.67 -1.69 -35.43
C ASN A 125 9.48 -1.10 -34.03
N LEU A 126 8.25 -1.11 -33.50
CA LEU A 126 7.94 -0.52 -32.20
C LEU A 126 8.65 -1.30 -31.09
N LYS A 127 9.45 -0.58 -30.29
CA LYS A 127 10.24 -1.10 -29.16
C LYS A 127 9.63 -0.74 -27.81
N ALA A 128 9.01 0.44 -27.70
CA ALA A 128 8.36 0.88 -26.47
C ALA A 128 6.97 1.44 -26.75
N PHE A 129 5.97 0.92 -26.04
CA PHE A 129 4.58 1.34 -26.19
C PHE A 129 3.95 1.68 -24.84
N TYR A 130 3.62 2.96 -24.66
CA TYR A 130 3.15 3.47 -23.38
C TYR A 130 1.68 3.89 -23.42
N LEU A 131 0.83 3.14 -22.73
CA LEU A 131 -0.63 3.28 -22.69
C LEU A 131 -1.19 3.42 -21.26
N ARG A 132 -0.32 3.64 -20.27
CA ARG A 132 -0.70 3.83 -18.86
C ARG A 132 -1.73 4.96 -18.69
N ASP A 133 -2.66 4.82 -17.74
CA ASP A 133 -3.66 5.83 -17.41
C ASP A 133 -4.56 6.17 -18.62
N ASN A 134 -5.34 5.17 -19.05
CA ASN A 134 -6.34 5.25 -20.12
C ASN A 134 -7.61 4.48 -19.69
N GLN A 135 -8.55 4.25 -20.61
CA GLN A 135 -9.82 3.55 -20.38
C GLN A 135 -9.92 2.27 -21.22
N LEU A 136 -8.78 1.61 -21.50
CA LEU A 136 -8.74 0.42 -22.36
C LEU A 136 -9.42 -0.77 -21.67
N MET A 137 -10.38 -1.38 -22.35
CA MET A 137 -11.06 -2.60 -21.88
C MET A 137 -10.42 -3.89 -22.43
N ALA A 138 -9.74 -3.79 -23.57
CA ALA A 138 -9.01 -4.88 -24.20
C ALA A 138 -7.85 -4.34 -25.05
N ILE A 139 -6.89 -5.21 -25.34
CA ILE A 139 -5.85 -5.00 -26.36
C ILE A 139 -6.08 -5.96 -27.54
N PRO A 140 -5.85 -5.53 -28.80
CA PRO A 140 -6.14 -6.33 -29.99
C PRO A 140 -5.17 -7.50 -30.15
N GLU A 141 -5.61 -8.57 -30.82
CA GLU A 141 -4.76 -9.75 -31.13
C GLU A 141 -3.56 -9.39 -32.02
N SER A 142 -3.66 -8.31 -32.79
CA SER A 142 -2.52 -7.79 -33.57
C SER A 142 -1.37 -7.28 -32.71
N ILE A 143 -1.51 -7.12 -31.39
CA ILE A 143 -0.40 -6.76 -30.50
C ILE A 143 0.76 -7.75 -30.65
N GLY A 144 0.48 -9.05 -30.81
CA GLY A 144 1.50 -10.09 -30.98
C GLY A 144 2.30 -9.99 -32.28
N LYS A 145 1.99 -9.05 -33.18
CA LYS A 145 2.79 -8.75 -34.38
C LYS A 145 3.92 -7.76 -34.11
N LEU A 146 3.92 -7.09 -32.95
CA LEU A 146 4.95 -6.12 -32.56
C LEU A 146 6.22 -6.83 -32.05
N THR A 147 6.80 -7.70 -32.85
CA THR A 147 7.88 -8.62 -32.40
C THR A 147 9.16 -7.91 -31.94
N SER A 148 9.34 -6.62 -32.25
CA SER A 148 10.46 -5.79 -31.73
C SER A 148 10.19 -5.16 -30.36
N LEU A 149 9.00 -5.34 -29.80
CA LEU A 149 8.58 -4.67 -28.57
C LEU A 149 9.36 -5.22 -27.37
N LYS A 150 9.96 -4.31 -26.60
CA LYS A 150 10.70 -4.56 -25.37
C LYS A 150 9.94 -4.09 -24.13
N GLU A 151 9.21 -3.00 -24.26
CA GLU A 151 8.51 -2.35 -23.17
C GLU A 151 7.03 -2.13 -23.51
N LEU A 152 6.13 -2.67 -22.68
CA LEU A 152 4.68 -2.47 -22.80
C LEU A 152 4.08 -2.01 -21.48
N TYR A 153 3.55 -0.78 -21.47
CA TYR A 153 2.95 -0.17 -20.28
C TYR A 153 1.45 -0.02 -20.43
N LEU A 154 0.68 -0.79 -19.64
CA LEU A 154 -0.78 -0.87 -19.68
C LEU A 154 -1.42 -0.64 -18.30
N SER A 155 -0.66 -0.21 -17.29
CA SER A 155 -1.21 0.03 -15.95
C SER A 155 -2.28 1.11 -15.91
N ASN A 156 -3.17 1.05 -14.91
CA ASN A 156 -4.28 1.98 -14.73
C ASN A 156 -5.19 2.03 -15.98
N ASN A 157 -5.76 0.88 -16.32
CA ASN A 157 -6.75 0.70 -17.39
C ASN A 157 -7.90 -0.17 -16.86
N GLN A 158 -8.75 -0.68 -17.76
CA GLN A 158 -9.92 -1.50 -17.42
C GLN A 158 -9.83 -2.88 -18.12
N LEU A 159 -8.61 -3.37 -18.34
CA LEU A 159 -8.37 -4.62 -19.08
C LEU A 159 -8.94 -5.80 -18.29
N MET A 160 -9.81 -6.59 -18.93
CA MET A 160 -10.36 -7.82 -18.34
C MET A 160 -9.55 -9.06 -18.75
N THR A 161 -8.91 -9.02 -19.91
CA THR A 161 -8.09 -10.13 -20.44
C THR A 161 -6.85 -9.59 -21.17
N ILE A 162 -5.86 -10.47 -21.33
CA ILE A 162 -4.71 -10.29 -22.22
C ILE A 162 -4.81 -11.38 -23.30
N PRO A 163 -4.70 -11.05 -24.60
CA PRO A 163 -4.80 -12.01 -25.69
C PRO A 163 -3.63 -12.99 -25.68
N GLU A 164 -3.87 -14.23 -26.11
CA GLU A 164 -2.84 -15.28 -26.20
C GLU A 164 -1.71 -14.91 -27.18
N SER A 165 -1.97 -14.01 -28.12
CA SER A 165 -0.94 -13.47 -29.01
C SER A 165 0.16 -12.70 -28.28
N ILE A 166 -0.02 -12.32 -27.01
CA ILE A 166 1.04 -11.69 -26.22
C ILE A 166 2.31 -12.54 -26.21
N GLY A 167 2.19 -13.88 -26.15
CA GLY A 167 3.34 -14.79 -26.13
C GLY A 167 4.26 -14.72 -27.36
N LYS A 168 3.80 -14.10 -28.46
CA LYS A 168 4.62 -13.86 -29.65
C LYS A 168 5.65 -12.75 -29.48
N LEU A 169 5.54 -11.94 -28.42
CA LEU A 169 6.44 -10.82 -28.13
C LEU A 169 7.73 -11.30 -27.45
N THR A 170 8.48 -12.20 -28.08
CA THR A 170 9.64 -12.87 -27.46
C THR A 170 10.78 -11.92 -27.07
N ASN A 171 10.81 -10.69 -27.57
CA ASN A 171 11.75 -9.64 -27.17
C ASN A 171 11.26 -8.75 -26.00
N LEU A 172 10.07 -9.02 -25.46
CA LEU A 172 9.50 -8.22 -24.37
C LEU A 172 10.29 -8.44 -23.08
N GLU A 173 10.80 -7.35 -22.51
CA GLU A 173 11.61 -7.34 -21.30
C GLU A 173 10.78 -6.87 -20.09
N GLU A 174 9.85 -5.94 -20.32
CA GLU A 174 9.01 -5.34 -19.28
C GLU A 174 7.53 -5.25 -19.69
N LEU A 175 6.65 -5.74 -18.81
CA LEU A 175 5.19 -5.71 -18.97
C LEU A 175 4.52 -5.16 -17.71
N TYR A 176 3.88 -3.99 -17.83
CA TYR A 176 3.18 -3.35 -16.72
C TYR A 176 1.67 -3.46 -16.90
N LEU A 177 1.01 -4.20 -16.00
CA LEU A 177 -0.43 -4.51 -16.03
C LEU A 177 -1.15 -4.14 -14.73
N SER A 178 -0.46 -3.48 -13.79
CA SER A 178 -1.05 -3.08 -12.50
C SER A 178 -2.33 -2.26 -12.64
N ASN A 179 -3.26 -2.40 -11.68
CA ASN A 179 -4.53 -1.68 -11.62
C ASN A 179 -5.36 -1.84 -12.90
N ASN A 180 -5.75 -3.08 -13.17
CA ASN A 180 -6.68 -3.48 -14.22
C ASN A 180 -7.75 -4.40 -13.61
N GLN A 181 -8.54 -5.10 -14.44
CA GLN A 181 -9.59 -6.02 -14.03
C GLN A 181 -9.27 -7.47 -14.42
N LEU A 182 -7.98 -7.81 -14.51
CA LEU A 182 -7.53 -9.13 -14.93
C LEU A 182 -7.86 -10.17 -13.85
N LYS A 183 -8.55 -11.24 -14.27
CA LYS A 183 -8.78 -12.45 -13.46
C LYS A 183 -7.78 -13.56 -13.77
N ILE A 184 -7.34 -13.64 -15.02
CA ILE A 184 -6.49 -14.71 -15.53
C ILE A 184 -5.32 -14.10 -16.31
N ILE A 185 -4.14 -14.66 -16.11
CA ILE A 185 -2.97 -14.43 -16.97
C ILE A 185 -2.86 -15.59 -17.97
N PRO A 186 -2.76 -15.31 -19.28
CA PRO A 186 -2.71 -16.36 -20.30
C PRO A 186 -1.43 -17.20 -20.18
N VAL A 187 -1.53 -18.50 -20.48
CA VAL A 187 -0.40 -19.44 -20.40
C VAL A 187 0.72 -19.04 -21.38
N SER A 188 0.38 -18.37 -22.48
CA SER A 188 1.36 -17.81 -23.43
C SER A 188 2.36 -16.82 -22.84
N ILE A 189 2.17 -16.30 -21.61
CA ILE A 189 3.23 -15.57 -20.89
C ILE A 189 4.52 -16.40 -20.75
N ASN A 190 4.41 -17.74 -20.70
CA ASN A 190 5.57 -18.64 -20.68
C ASN A 190 6.46 -18.53 -21.92
N GLN A 191 5.92 -18.05 -23.04
CA GLN A 191 6.65 -17.88 -24.30
C GLN A 191 7.51 -16.60 -24.31
N LEU A 192 7.29 -15.68 -23.37
CA LEU A 192 8.03 -14.43 -23.23
C LEU A 192 9.37 -14.66 -22.53
N THR A 193 10.32 -15.31 -23.21
CA THR A 193 11.59 -15.78 -22.62
C THR A 193 12.49 -14.66 -22.09
N ASN A 194 12.41 -13.45 -22.65
CA ASN A 194 13.18 -12.28 -22.21
C ASN A 194 12.49 -11.44 -21.12
N LEU A 195 11.25 -11.79 -20.74
CA LEU A 195 10.49 -11.01 -19.76
C LEU A 195 11.13 -11.16 -18.38
N SER A 196 11.59 -10.04 -17.83
CA SER A 196 12.23 -9.98 -16.51
C SER A 196 11.40 -9.21 -15.50
N ARG A 197 10.49 -8.33 -15.96
CA ARG A 197 9.62 -7.54 -15.09
C ARG A 197 8.16 -7.66 -15.52
N LEU A 198 7.34 -8.20 -14.63
CA LEU A 198 5.89 -8.31 -14.79
C LEU A 198 5.20 -7.70 -13.57
N TYR A 199 4.46 -6.61 -13.77
CA TYR A 199 3.74 -5.92 -12.69
C TYR A 199 2.24 -6.17 -12.78
N LEU A 200 1.68 -6.85 -11.78
CA LEU A 200 0.28 -7.31 -11.76
C LEU A 200 -0.55 -6.77 -10.59
N SER A 201 0.05 -5.97 -9.71
CA SER A 201 -0.61 -5.45 -8.50
C SER A 201 -1.93 -4.75 -8.78
N GLY A 202 -2.94 -4.90 -7.91
CA GLY A 202 -4.24 -4.23 -8.09
C GLY A 202 -5.12 -4.84 -9.19
N ASN A 203 -4.94 -6.14 -9.49
CA ASN A 203 -5.86 -6.93 -10.31
C ASN A 203 -6.58 -7.99 -9.45
N PRO A 204 -7.85 -8.31 -9.74
CA PRO A 204 -8.59 -9.38 -9.06
C PRO A 204 -8.19 -10.78 -9.60
N LEU A 205 -6.90 -11.12 -9.54
CA LEU A 205 -6.37 -12.36 -10.10
C LEU A 205 -6.87 -13.60 -9.33
N GLU A 206 -7.44 -14.52 -10.09
CA GLU A 206 -7.83 -15.87 -9.69
C GLU A 206 -6.74 -16.88 -10.09
N THR A 207 -6.17 -16.71 -11.30
CA THR A 207 -5.14 -17.60 -11.88
C THR A 207 -4.02 -16.76 -12.52
N PRO A 208 -2.79 -16.74 -11.99
CA PRO A 208 -2.31 -17.43 -10.80
C PRO A 208 -2.86 -16.82 -9.49
N PRO A 209 -2.87 -17.59 -8.39
CA PRO A 209 -3.09 -17.06 -7.05
C PRO A 209 -2.07 -15.96 -6.71
N ILE A 210 -2.47 -15.00 -5.86
CA ILE A 210 -1.63 -13.85 -5.52
C ILE A 210 -0.32 -14.26 -4.85
N GLU A 211 -0.34 -15.37 -4.10
CA GLU A 211 0.80 -15.98 -3.41
C GLU A 211 1.89 -16.43 -4.40
N ILE A 212 1.49 -16.78 -5.63
CA ILE A 212 2.41 -17.09 -6.73
C ILE A 212 2.88 -15.81 -7.42
N VAL A 213 1.97 -14.84 -7.59
CA VAL A 213 2.30 -13.54 -8.21
C VAL A 213 3.31 -12.75 -7.37
N GLU A 214 3.17 -12.75 -6.05
CA GLU A 214 4.08 -12.07 -5.11
C GLU A 214 5.51 -12.65 -5.15
N LYS A 215 5.67 -13.91 -5.58
CA LYS A 215 6.98 -14.57 -5.79
C LYS A 215 7.66 -14.22 -7.11
N GLY A 216 6.97 -13.49 -7.99
CA GLY A 216 7.52 -12.97 -9.25
C GLY A 216 7.33 -13.88 -10.46
N ILE A 217 7.88 -13.45 -11.59
CA ILE A 217 7.62 -14.04 -12.91
C ILE A 217 8.02 -15.51 -13.02
N GLU A 218 9.12 -15.94 -12.42
CA GLU A 218 9.55 -17.34 -12.50
C GLU A 218 8.57 -18.28 -11.77
N ALA A 219 8.04 -17.86 -10.62
CA ALA A 219 7.00 -18.61 -9.91
C ALA A 219 5.70 -18.70 -10.73
N ILE A 220 5.31 -17.60 -11.37
CA ILE A 220 4.16 -17.57 -12.30
C ILE A 220 4.37 -18.55 -13.46
N ARG A 221 5.55 -18.53 -14.09
CA ARG A 221 5.85 -19.41 -15.22
C ARG A 221 5.77 -20.88 -14.82
N GLU A 222 6.37 -21.21 -13.69
CA GLU A 222 6.41 -22.57 -13.17
C GLU A 222 5.00 -23.08 -12.82
N TYR A 223 4.20 -22.25 -12.16
CA TYR A 223 2.79 -22.55 -11.91
C TYR A 223 1.97 -22.76 -13.20
N LEU A 224 2.09 -21.87 -14.19
CA LEU A 224 1.35 -21.98 -15.45
C LEU A 224 1.79 -23.22 -16.25
N ARG A 225 3.09 -23.56 -16.21
CA ARG A 225 3.64 -24.78 -16.82
C ARG A 225 3.03 -26.04 -16.19
N GLN A 226 2.97 -26.11 -14.86
CA GLN A 226 2.37 -27.27 -14.17
C GLN A 226 0.88 -27.41 -14.48
N ILE A 227 0.14 -26.30 -14.58
CA ILE A 227 -1.25 -26.31 -15.05
C ILE A 227 -1.38 -26.91 -16.45
N GLU A 228 -0.50 -26.52 -17.38
CA GLU A 228 -0.52 -27.01 -18.76
C GLU A 228 -0.16 -28.50 -18.84
N GLU A 229 0.84 -28.95 -18.07
CA GLU A 229 1.33 -30.33 -18.10
C GLU A 229 0.43 -31.33 -17.35
N GLU A 230 -0.15 -30.91 -16.23
CA GLU A 230 -0.80 -31.82 -15.27
C GLU A 230 -2.32 -31.61 -15.22
N GLY A 231 -2.80 -30.49 -15.75
CA GLY A 231 -4.17 -30.04 -15.65
C GLY A 231 -4.49 -29.38 -14.31
N ILE A 232 -5.72 -28.90 -14.21
CA ILE A 232 -6.23 -28.16 -13.05
C ILE A 232 -7.08 -29.04 -12.13
N ASP A 233 -7.00 -28.77 -10.84
CA ASP A 233 -8.02 -29.09 -9.83
C ASP A 233 -8.44 -27.79 -9.12
N TYR A 234 -9.49 -27.86 -8.32
CA TYR A 234 -10.02 -26.73 -7.57
C TYR A 234 -9.95 -27.02 -6.08
N LEU A 235 -9.61 -25.97 -5.32
CA LEU A 235 -9.56 -26.02 -3.87
C LEU A 235 -10.76 -25.28 -3.28
N TYR A 236 -11.55 -25.98 -2.47
CA TYR A 236 -12.74 -25.45 -1.79
C TYR A 236 -12.49 -25.42 -0.30
N GLU A 237 -11.54 -24.59 0.11
CA GLU A 237 -11.12 -24.51 1.49
C GLU A 237 -10.82 -23.10 1.95
N ALA A 238 -11.18 -22.79 3.19
CA ALA A 238 -10.97 -21.46 3.75
C ALA A 238 -10.57 -21.49 5.21
N LYS A 239 -10.02 -20.37 5.66
CA LYS A 239 -9.80 -20.07 7.07
C LYS A 239 -10.91 -19.19 7.62
N LEU A 240 -11.39 -19.55 8.80
CA LEU A 240 -12.22 -18.72 9.67
C LEU A 240 -11.40 -18.32 10.89
N LEU A 241 -11.14 -17.03 11.08
CA LEU A 241 -10.38 -16.53 12.23
C LEU A 241 -11.33 -15.90 13.23
N ILE A 242 -11.37 -16.43 14.45
CA ILE A 242 -12.19 -15.90 15.54
C ILE A 242 -11.30 -15.08 16.47
N ILE A 243 -11.59 -13.79 16.56
CA ILE A 243 -10.84 -12.82 17.35
C ILE A 243 -11.76 -12.08 18.32
N GLY A 244 -11.16 -11.44 19.31
CA GLY A 244 -11.87 -10.68 20.34
C GLY A 244 -11.30 -10.90 21.72
N GLU A 245 -11.89 -10.21 22.69
CA GLU A 245 -11.41 -10.19 24.07
C GLU A 245 -11.34 -11.57 24.73
N GLY A 246 -10.44 -11.70 25.71
CA GLY A 246 -10.42 -12.83 26.63
C GLY A 246 -11.79 -13.01 27.30
N GLY A 247 -12.32 -14.23 27.24
CA GLY A 247 -13.62 -14.56 27.83
C GLY A 247 -14.85 -14.09 27.05
N ALA A 248 -14.71 -13.57 25.82
CA ALA A 248 -15.86 -13.17 24.99
C ALA A 248 -16.74 -14.36 24.51
N GLY A 249 -16.23 -15.59 24.60
CA GLY A 249 -16.91 -16.82 24.16
C GLY A 249 -16.48 -17.30 22.77
N LYS A 250 -15.21 -17.13 22.42
CA LYS A 250 -14.65 -17.49 21.10
C LYS A 250 -14.56 -19.01 20.91
N THR A 251 -13.93 -19.70 21.85
CA THR A 251 -13.85 -21.18 21.91
C THR A 251 -15.23 -21.82 21.90
N THR A 252 -16.13 -21.31 22.74
CA THR A 252 -17.53 -21.71 22.76
C THR A 252 -18.21 -21.56 21.39
N LEU A 253 -17.98 -20.44 20.70
CA LEU A 253 -18.54 -20.21 19.37
C LEU A 253 -17.92 -21.17 18.34
N ALA A 254 -16.60 -21.38 18.36
CA ALA A 254 -15.90 -22.33 17.49
C ALA A 254 -16.49 -23.75 17.61
N ASN A 255 -16.58 -24.25 18.85
CA ASN A 255 -17.14 -25.56 19.16
C ASN A 255 -18.62 -25.67 18.72
N LYS A 256 -19.43 -24.63 18.93
CA LYS A 256 -20.84 -24.61 18.51
C LYS A 256 -21.07 -24.49 17.01
N ILE A 257 -20.13 -23.89 16.28
CA ILE A 257 -20.16 -23.88 14.80
C ILE A 257 -19.96 -25.31 14.27
N GLN A 258 -19.02 -26.05 14.86
CA GLN A 258 -18.73 -27.45 14.50
C GLN A 258 -19.86 -28.38 14.93
N ASN A 259 -20.27 -28.32 16.21
CA ASN A 259 -21.33 -29.12 16.80
C ASN A 259 -22.32 -28.24 17.57
N SER A 260 -23.54 -28.09 17.05
CA SER A 260 -24.58 -27.27 17.70
C SER A 260 -24.97 -27.76 19.09
N ASP A 261 -24.76 -29.04 19.38
CA ASP A 261 -25.15 -29.69 20.62
C ASP A 261 -24.06 -29.64 21.69
N TYR A 262 -22.93 -28.95 21.42
CA TYR A 262 -21.87 -28.73 22.38
C TYR A 262 -22.40 -27.98 23.63
N GLU A 263 -22.20 -28.57 24.80
CA GLU A 263 -22.56 -28.03 26.11
C GLU A 263 -21.46 -27.08 26.63
N LEU A 264 -21.85 -26.00 27.29
CA LEU A 264 -20.92 -25.03 27.84
C LEU A 264 -20.09 -25.66 28.96
N GLN A 265 -18.76 -25.64 28.81
CA GLN A 265 -17.83 -25.99 29.88
C GLN A 265 -17.27 -24.72 30.55
N ASP A 266 -16.95 -24.80 31.84
CA ASP A 266 -16.14 -23.80 32.53
C ASP A 266 -14.68 -23.93 32.06
N GLU A 267 -14.39 -23.37 30.89
CA GLU A 267 -13.05 -23.38 30.30
C GLU A 267 -12.23 -22.20 30.83
N ASP A 268 -10.99 -22.48 31.23
CA ASP A 268 -9.97 -21.44 31.43
C ASP A 268 -9.76 -20.68 30.11
N THR A 269 -9.21 -19.46 30.19
CA THR A 269 -8.92 -18.69 28.97
C THR A 269 -7.99 -19.47 28.05
N THR A 270 -8.39 -19.65 26.78
CA THR A 270 -7.61 -20.31 25.72
C THR A 270 -6.18 -19.79 25.71
N LYS A 271 -5.23 -20.71 25.91
CA LYS A 271 -3.79 -20.41 25.87
C LYS A 271 -3.28 -20.65 24.46
N GLY A 272 -3.14 -19.57 23.69
CA GLY A 272 -2.55 -19.64 22.37
C GLY A 272 -3.53 -19.75 21.22
N ILE A 273 -3.43 -20.79 20.38
CA ILE A 273 -4.27 -20.97 19.18
C ILE A 273 -4.79 -22.40 19.15
N GLU A 274 -6.10 -22.55 18.96
CA GLU A 274 -6.75 -23.84 18.69
C GLU A 274 -7.29 -23.85 17.25
N VAL A 275 -7.14 -24.97 16.55
CA VAL A 275 -7.62 -25.14 15.17
C VAL A 275 -8.66 -26.26 15.14
N HIS A 276 -9.87 -25.92 14.71
CA HIS A 276 -10.97 -26.87 14.53
C HIS A 276 -11.31 -27.03 13.05
N GLN A 277 -11.57 -28.25 12.61
CA GLN A 277 -12.06 -28.51 11.26
C GLN A 277 -13.58 -28.62 11.23
N TRP A 278 -14.21 -27.91 10.29
CA TRP A 278 -15.64 -28.04 10.00
C TRP A 278 -15.86 -28.24 8.50
N ASP A 279 -16.36 -29.42 8.16
CA ASP A 279 -16.71 -29.78 6.79
C ASP A 279 -18.20 -29.54 6.53
N PHE A 280 -18.52 -29.02 5.34
CA PHE A 280 -19.89 -28.87 4.88
C PHE A 280 -19.97 -28.96 3.36
N GLN A 281 -21.18 -29.24 2.84
CA GLN A 281 -21.43 -29.18 1.40
C GLN A 281 -21.96 -27.82 1.00
N THR A 282 -21.36 -27.24 -0.04
CA THR A 282 -21.87 -26.02 -0.66
C THR A 282 -23.18 -26.28 -1.41
N ALA A 283 -23.92 -25.23 -1.76
CA ALA A 283 -25.13 -25.33 -2.58
C ALA A 283 -24.89 -26.06 -3.92
N ASN A 284 -23.66 -26.05 -4.42
CA ASN A 284 -23.22 -26.72 -5.65
C ASN A 284 -22.79 -28.18 -5.43
N LYS A 285 -22.96 -28.73 -4.23
CA LYS A 285 -22.53 -30.08 -3.82
C LYS A 285 -21.02 -30.34 -3.88
N ASN A 286 -20.20 -29.29 -3.86
CA ASN A 286 -18.77 -29.45 -3.61
C ASN A 286 -18.57 -29.62 -2.11
N ASP A 287 -17.79 -30.63 -1.72
CA ASP A 287 -17.30 -30.79 -0.36
C ASP A 287 -16.35 -29.63 -0.05
N PHE A 288 -16.61 -28.95 1.07
CA PHE A 288 -15.88 -27.78 1.51
C PHE A 288 -15.30 -28.03 2.88
N GLN A 289 -14.01 -27.82 3.03
CA GLN A 289 -13.32 -27.94 4.31
C GLN A 289 -12.93 -26.56 4.84
N MET A 290 -13.21 -26.30 6.10
CA MET A 290 -12.92 -25.02 6.72
C MET A 290 -12.14 -25.20 8.02
N ASN A 291 -11.04 -24.47 8.16
CA ASN A 291 -10.24 -24.44 9.38
C ASN A 291 -10.63 -23.22 10.23
N ILE A 292 -11.17 -23.45 11.42
CA ILE A 292 -11.51 -22.43 12.43
C ILE A 292 -10.30 -22.22 13.31
N TRP A 293 -9.72 -21.03 13.27
CA TRP A 293 -8.62 -20.60 14.11
C TRP A 293 -9.18 -19.78 15.28
N ASP A 294 -9.17 -20.36 16.47
CA ASP A 294 -9.55 -19.69 17.72
C ASP A 294 -8.32 -19.08 18.39
N PHE A 295 -8.25 -17.76 18.42
CA PHE A 295 -7.13 -17.03 19.01
C PHE A 295 -7.35 -16.74 20.49
N GLY A 296 -6.39 -17.09 21.33
CA GLY A 296 -6.37 -16.72 22.74
C GLY A 296 -6.47 -15.21 22.93
N GLY A 297 -7.26 -14.77 23.90
CA GLY A 297 -7.53 -13.34 24.12
C GLY A 297 -6.41 -12.57 24.86
N GLN A 298 -5.22 -13.13 25.02
CA GLN A 298 -4.17 -12.56 25.86
C GLN A 298 -3.31 -11.53 25.10
N GLU A 299 -3.02 -10.40 25.74
CA GLU A 299 -2.36 -9.26 25.10
C GLU A 299 -0.89 -9.48 24.72
N ILE A 300 -0.22 -10.47 25.32
CA ILE A 300 1.21 -10.73 25.11
C ILE A 300 1.46 -11.31 23.70
N TYR A 301 0.41 -11.83 23.05
CA TYR A 301 0.49 -12.63 21.83
C TYR A 301 0.09 -11.90 20.55
N HIS A 302 -0.15 -10.58 20.61
CA HIS A 302 -0.47 -9.82 19.40
C HIS A 302 0.62 -9.88 18.33
N ALA A 303 1.89 -10.02 18.74
CA ALA A 303 3.01 -10.21 17.82
C ALA A 303 2.99 -11.60 17.16
N THR A 304 2.64 -12.67 17.89
CA THR A 304 2.56 -14.02 17.31
C THR A 304 1.35 -14.18 16.40
N HIS A 305 0.20 -13.59 16.75
CA HIS A 305 -1.02 -13.67 15.95
C HIS A 305 -0.85 -13.06 14.56
N GLN A 306 -0.06 -11.99 14.42
CA GLN A 306 0.22 -11.36 13.12
C GLN A 306 0.76 -12.35 12.08
N PHE A 307 1.46 -13.42 12.48
CA PHE A 307 1.95 -14.45 11.56
C PHE A 307 0.87 -15.40 11.05
N PHE A 308 -0.26 -15.49 11.75
CA PHE A 308 -1.37 -16.39 11.42
C PHE A 308 -2.61 -15.65 10.90
N LEU A 309 -2.69 -14.33 11.13
CA LEU A 309 -3.70 -13.47 10.54
C LEU A 309 -3.36 -13.25 9.06
N THR A 310 -4.00 -14.05 8.20
CA THR A 310 -3.75 -14.04 6.75
C THR A 310 -4.84 -13.29 5.99
N LYS A 311 -4.51 -12.91 4.75
CA LYS A 311 -5.46 -12.41 3.75
C LYS A 311 -6.47 -13.52 3.40
N ARG A 312 -7.49 -13.18 2.59
CA ARG A 312 -8.39 -14.15 1.95
C ARG A 312 -9.08 -15.10 2.93
N SER A 313 -9.39 -14.63 4.13
CA SER A 313 -10.02 -15.43 5.17
C SER A 313 -11.39 -14.84 5.55
N LEU A 314 -12.19 -15.52 6.35
CA LEU A 314 -13.34 -14.88 6.99
C LEU A 314 -12.97 -14.57 8.44
N TYR A 315 -13.23 -13.34 8.89
CA TYR A 315 -12.99 -12.95 10.27
C TYR A 315 -14.30 -12.90 11.05
N ILE A 316 -14.27 -13.35 12.30
CA ILE A 316 -15.34 -13.12 13.28
C ILE A 316 -14.76 -12.37 14.46
N LEU A 317 -15.31 -11.19 14.74
CA LEU A 317 -15.05 -10.46 15.98
C LEU A 317 -16.16 -10.77 16.99
N VAL A 318 -15.82 -11.52 18.04
CA VAL A 318 -16.75 -11.83 19.13
C VAL A 318 -16.71 -10.71 20.17
N ALA A 319 -17.85 -10.04 20.37
CA ALA A 319 -18.00 -8.98 21.34
C ALA A 319 -18.75 -9.47 22.59
N ASP A 320 -18.13 -9.34 23.76
CA ASP A 320 -18.84 -9.50 25.04
C ASP A 320 -19.66 -8.23 25.31
N THR A 321 -20.92 -8.42 25.69
CA THR A 321 -21.87 -7.34 25.97
C THR A 321 -21.84 -6.86 27.42
N ARG A 322 -21.02 -7.48 28.29
CA ARG A 322 -20.98 -7.21 29.74
C ARG A 322 -20.09 -6.04 30.19
N LYS A 323 -19.11 -5.60 29.38
CA LYS A 323 -18.11 -4.58 29.76
C LYS A 323 -18.31 -3.29 28.95
N GLU A 324 -18.32 -2.13 29.62
CA GLU A 324 -18.39 -0.81 28.97
C GLU A 324 -17.02 -0.37 28.43
N ASP A 325 -15.93 -0.77 29.07
CA ASP A 325 -14.54 -0.57 28.61
C ASP A 325 -14.06 -1.87 27.93
N THR A 326 -14.01 -1.87 26.61
CA THR A 326 -13.77 -3.06 25.77
C THR A 326 -12.67 -2.79 24.76
N ASP A 327 -11.74 -3.75 24.62
CA ASP A 327 -10.79 -3.84 23.50
C ASP A 327 -11.47 -4.13 22.15
N PHE A 328 -12.81 -4.18 22.11
CA PHE A 328 -13.61 -4.31 20.89
C PHE A 328 -13.09 -3.45 19.72
N TYR A 329 -12.90 -2.14 19.94
CA TYR A 329 -12.40 -1.25 18.90
C TYR A 329 -10.93 -1.54 18.56
N TYR A 330 -10.12 -1.97 19.53
CA TYR A 330 -8.76 -2.39 19.28
C TYR A 330 -8.73 -3.60 18.33
N TRP A 331 -9.49 -4.66 18.63
CA TRP A 331 -9.57 -5.85 17.78
C TRP A 331 -10.16 -5.56 16.39
N LEU A 332 -11.11 -4.63 16.30
CA LEU A 332 -11.66 -4.18 15.02
C LEU A 332 -10.58 -3.53 14.14
N ASN A 333 -9.76 -2.64 14.72
CA ASN A 333 -8.63 -2.02 14.01
C ASN A 333 -7.54 -3.05 13.68
N VAL A 334 -7.26 -4.02 14.56
CA VAL A 334 -6.31 -5.12 14.27
C VAL A 334 -6.81 -5.94 13.08
N ALA A 335 -8.09 -6.28 13.04
CA ALA A 335 -8.69 -6.98 11.91
C ALA A 335 -8.56 -6.16 10.62
N GLU A 336 -8.90 -4.87 10.63
CA GLU A 336 -8.76 -4.01 9.44
C GLU A 336 -7.31 -3.96 8.94
N LEU A 337 -6.36 -3.80 9.87
CA LEU A 337 -4.94 -3.65 9.56
C LEU A 337 -4.35 -4.92 8.93
N LEU A 338 -4.70 -6.10 9.46
CA LEU A 338 -4.05 -7.36 9.11
C LEU A 338 -4.82 -8.20 8.08
N SER A 339 -6.14 -8.01 7.98
CA SER A 339 -7.00 -8.86 7.14
C SER A 339 -7.01 -8.51 5.65
N ASP A 340 -6.40 -7.39 5.26
CA ASP A 340 -6.36 -6.91 3.87
C ASP A 340 -7.76 -6.77 3.20
N ASN A 341 -8.76 -6.24 3.93
CA ASN A 341 -10.18 -6.16 3.55
C ASN A 341 -10.91 -7.51 3.44
N SER A 342 -10.37 -8.57 4.03
CA SER A 342 -11.13 -9.81 4.18
C SER A 342 -12.46 -9.56 4.91
N PRO A 343 -13.55 -10.25 4.53
CA PRO A 343 -14.86 -10.05 5.13
C PRO A 343 -14.81 -10.28 6.65
N LEU A 344 -15.49 -9.39 7.39
CA LEU A 344 -15.58 -9.44 8.84
C LEU A 344 -17.04 -9.51 9.28
N LEU A 345 -17.36 -10.49 10.13
CA LEU A 345 -18.63 -10.59 10.83
C LEU A 345 -18.42 -10.19 12.29
N ILE A 346 -19.33 -9.39 12.84
CA ILE A 346 -19.33 -9.08 14.27
C ILE A 346 -20.38 -9.95 14.94
N VAL A 347 -19.98 -10.75 15.92
CA VAL A 347 -20.89 -11.62 16.68
C VAL A 347 -21.00 -11.07 18.10
N LYS A 348 -22.16 -10.52 18.44
CA LYS A 348 -22.49 -10.04 19.78
C LYS A 348 -22.95 -11.22 20.62
N ASN A 349 -22.15 -11.62 21.61
CA ASN A 349 -22.51 -12.65 22.55
C ASN A 349 -23.32 -12.02 23.71
N GLU A 350 -24.65 -12.15 23.64
CA GLU A 350 -25.63 -11.62 24.60
C GLU A 350 -25.72 -12.52 25.84
N LYS A 351 -24.61 -12.65 26.57
CA LYS A 351 -24.55 -13.43 27.82
C LYS A 351 -25.58 -12.89 28.80
N GLN A 352 -26.38 -13.78 29.39
CA GLN A 352 -27.45 -13.43 30.34
C GLN A 352 -28.48 -12.43 29.73
N ASP A 353 -28.70 -12.49 28.42
CA ASP A 353 -29.61 -11.63 27.66
C ASP A 353 -29.33 -10.12 27.75
N ARG A 354 -28.11 -9.74 28.14
CA ARG A 354 -27.65 -8.36 28.04
C ARG A 354 -27.39 -8.01 26.59
N LYS A 355 -28.05 -6.95 26.11
CA LYS A 355 -27.91 -6.46 24.73
C LYS A 355 -27.02 -5.23 24.71
N ARG A 356 -26.01 -5.25 23.84
CA ARG A 356 -25.22 -4.07 23.49
C ARG A 356 -25.73 -3.51 22.18
N GLU A 357 -26.09 -2.23 22.18
CA GLU A 357 -26.32 -1.50 20.94
C GLU A 357 -24.97 -1.21 20.28
N ILE A 358 -24.88 -1.55 18.99
CA ILE A 358 -23.73 -1.24 18.14
C ILE A 358 -24.28 -0.44 16.97
N ASN A 359 -23.77 0.77 16.75
CA ASN A 359 -24.17 1.60 15.63
C ASN A 359 -23.57 1.02 14.33
N GLN A 360 -24.33 0.12 13.70
CA GLN A 360 -23.92 -0.58 12.49
C GLN A 360 -23.56 0.38 11.35
N ARG A 361 -24.35 1.43 11.13
CA ARG A 361 -24.12 2.38 10.03
C ARG A 361 -22.81 3.14 10.22
N ALA A 362 -22.52 3.58 11.46
CA ALA A 362 -21.26 4.26 11.75
C ALA A 362 -20.06 3.32 11.55
N LEU A 363 -20.14 2.08 12.03
CA LEU A 363 -19.07 1.10 11.87
C LEU A 363 -18.86 0.72 10.40
N GLN A 364 -19.90 0.44 9.64
CA GLN A 364 -19.77 0.09 8.21
C GLN A 364 -19.27 1.27 7.37
N GLY A 365 -19.54 2.51 7.78
CA GLY A 365 -18.98 3.71 7.17
C GLY A 365 -17.48 3.87 7.42
N GLN A 366 -16.99 3.42 8.58
CA GLN A 366 -15.56 3.46 8.94
C GLN A 366 -14.79 2.23 8.44
N PHE A 367 -15.39 1.05 8.47
CA PHE A 367 -14.79 -0.24 8.16
C PHE A 367 -15.57 -0.94 7.05
N SER A 368 -15.09 -0.83 5.81
CA SER A 368 -15.78 -1.34 4.61
C SER A 368 -15.82 -2.87 4.49
N ASN A 369 -14.99 -3.56 5.28
CA ASN A 369 -14.92 -5.02 5.31
C ASN A 369 -15.94 -5.66 6.27
N ILE A 370 -16.60 -4.89 7.15
CA ILE A 370 -17.70 -5.39 7.98
C ILE A 370 -18.88 -5.73 7.07
N LYS A 371 -19.28 -6.99 7.07
CA LYS A 371 -20.41 -7.49 6.27
C LYS A 371 -21.68 -7.57 7.10
N GLU A 372 -21.62 -8.24 8.25
CA GLU A 372 -22.78 -8.46 9.11
C GLU A 372 -22.48 -8.15 10.58
N ILE A 373 -23.51 -7.76 11.32
CA ILE A 373 -23.50 -7.69 12.78
C ILE A 373 -24.61 -8.60 13.29
N LEU A 374 -24.22 -9.74 13.85
CA LEU A 374 -25.09 -10.81 14.30
C LEU A 374 -25.15 -10.82 15.83
N ALA A 375 -26.26 -11.28 16.38
CA ALA A 375 -26.45 -11.45 17.81
C ALA A 375 -26.72 -12.92 18.12
N THR A 376 -26.11 -13.42 19.19
CA THR A 376 -26.34 -14.78 19.66
C THR A 376 -26.28 -14.84 21.18
N ASN A 377 -27.01 -15.79 21.76
CA ASN A 377 -26.75 -16.24 23.11
C ASN A 377 -26.23 -17.69 22.98
N LEU A 378 -24.97 -17.90 23.34
CA LEU A 378 -24.34 -19.21 23.19
C LEU A 378 -24.89 -20.23 24.19
N ALA A 379 -25.58 -19.81 25.25
CA ALA A 379 -26.17 -20.74 26.23
C ALA A 379 -27.42 -21.47 25.70
N ASP A 380 -28.23 -20.79 24.88
CA ASP A 380 -29.49 -21.33 24.32
C ASP A 380 -29.45 -21.53 22.80
N ASN A 381 -28.27 -21.29 22.18
CA ASN A 381 -28.05 -21.32 20.73
C ASN A 381 -28.90 -20.33 19.92
N ARG A 382 -29.53 -19.32 20.54
CA ARG A 382 -30.28 -18.28 19.83
C ARG A 382 -29.37 -17.60 18.82
N GLY A 383 -29.81 -17.50 17.56
CA GLY A 383 -29.07 -16.83 16.47
C GLY A 383 -27.92 -17.65 15.85
N LEU A 384 -27.51 -18.78 16.44
CA LEU A 384 -26.40 -19.61 15.95
C LEU A 384 -26.63 -20.13 14.52
N LYS A 385 -27.87 -20.50 14.19
CA LYS A 385 -28.23 -20.96 12.83
C LYS A 385 -27.97 -19.89 11.76
N GLU A 386 -28.27 -18.63 12.06
CA GLU A 386 -28.03 -17.52 11.14
C GLU A 386 -26.53 -17.21 11.02
N ILE A 387 -25.77 -17.33 12.12
CA ILE A 387 -24.31 -17.23 12.09
C ILE A 387 -23.71 -18.28 11.16
N ARG A 388 -24.07 -19.56 11.31
CA ARG A 388 -23.57 -20.65 10.45
C ARG A 388 -23.88 -20.40 8.97
N LYS A 389 -25.10 -19.94 8.66
CA LYS A 389 -25.51 -19.61 7.29
C LYS A 389 -24.67 -18.48 6.69
N ASN A 390 -24.43 -17.41 7.46
CA ASN A 390 -23.60 -16.29 7.00
C ASN A 390 -22.14 -16.72 6.82
N ILE A 391 -21.59 -17.52 7.72
CA ILE A 391 -20.25 -18.10 7.58
C ILE A 391 -20.14 -18.85 6.24
N GLN A 392 -21.05 -19.80 5.98
CA GLN A 392 -21.05 -20.57 4.74
C GLN A 392 -21.15 -19.69 3.50
N TYR A 393 -22.01 -18.66 3.51
CA TYR A 393 -22.15 -17.71 2.41
C TYR A 393 -20.86 -16.95 2.13
N TYR A 394 -20.29 -16.28 3.14
CA TYR A 394 -19.11 -15.44 2.93
C TYR A 394 -17.86 -16.26 2.61
N ILE A 395 -17.68 -17.41 3.24
CA ILE A 395 -16.54 -18.30 2.94
C ILE A 395 -16.60 -18.85 1.53
N SER A 396 -17.76 -19.32 1.07
CA SER A 396 -17.90 -19.85 -0.30
C SER A 396 -17.67 -18.80 -1.39
N ASN A 397 -17.74 -17.51 -1.04
CA ASN A 397 -17.54 -16.39 -1.96
C ASN A 397 -16.19 -15.67 -1.78
N LEU A 398 -15.25 -16.25 -1.01
CA LEU A 398 -13.91 -15.68 -0.88
C LEU A 398 -13.17 -15.76 -2.24
N PRO A 399 -12.35 -14.76 -2.61
CA PRO A 399 -11.81 -14.64 -3.99
C PRO A 399 -10.93 -15.79 -4.49
N HIS A 400 -10.37 -16.58 -3.57
CA HIS A 400 -9.48 -17.70 -3.89
C HIS A 400 -10.21 -19.03 -3.96
N ILE A 401 -11.47 -19.09 -3.51
CA ILE A 401 -12.25 -20.32 -3.54
C ILE A 401 -12.57 -20.68 -4.97
N GLY A 402 -12.23 -21.91 -5.35
CA GLY A 402 -12.33 -22.33 -6.75
C GLY A 402 -11.24 -21.75 -7.63
N SER A 403 -10.13 -21.23 -7.08
CA SER A 403 -8.92 -20.96 -7.88
C SER A 403 -8.39 -22.27 -8.45
N ALA A 404 -8.00 -22.25 -9.72
CA ALA A 404 -7.36 -23.40 -10.36
C ALA A 404 -5.98 -23.66 -9.70
N LEU A 405 -5.69 -24.90 -9.35
CA LEU A 405 -4.36 -25.33 -8.88
C LEU A 405 -3.89 -26.53 -9.71
N PRO A 406 -2.58 -26.73 -9.87
CA PRO A 406 -2.09 -27.97 -10.47
C PRO A 406 -2.59 -29.20 -9.70
N LYS A 407 -3.04 -30.25 -10.41
CA LYS A 407 -3.58 -31.46 -9.78
C LYS A 407 -2.62 -32.14 -8.80
N THR A 408 -1.32 -32.05 -9.03
CA THR A 408 -0.30 -32.64 -8.16
C THR A 408 -0.21 -31.95 -6.80
N TRP A 409 -0.50 -30.64 -6.74
CA TRP A 409 -0.41 -29.85 -5.51
C TRP A 409 -1.39 -30.36 -4.46
N LYS A 410 -2.63 -30.66 -4.89
CA LYS A 410 -3.68 -31.20 -4.03
C LYS A 410 -3.30 -32.57 -3.46
N LYS A 411 -2.74 -33.47 -4.28
CA LYS A 411 -2.32 -34.80 -3.81
C LYS A 411 -1.25 -34.73 -2.74
N VAL A 412 -0.22 -33.90 -2.95
CA VAL A 412 0.84 -33.70 -1.94
C VAL A 412 0.23 -33.15 -0.66
N ARG A 413 -0.69 -32.19 -0.78
CA ARG A 413 -1.36 -31.57 0.34
C ARG A 413 -2.17 -32.58 1.18
N GLU A 414 -3.01 -33.39 0.55
CA GLU A 414 -3.81 -34.43 1.22
C GLU A 414 -2.93 -35.39 2.03
N VAL A 415 -1.75 -35.74 1.50
CA VAL A 415 -0.77 -36.58 2.20
C VAL A 415 -0.16 -35.86 3.42
N LEU A 416 0.11 -34.56 3.33
CA LEU A 416 0.70 -33.79 4.44
C LEU A 416 -0.32 -33.53 5.55
N GLU A 417 -1.59 -33.31 5.22
CA GLU A 417 -2.65 -33.06 6.22
C GLU A 417 -3.04 -34.32 7.00
N THR A 418 -2.89 -35.49 6.38
CA THR A 418 -3.16 -36.78 7.04
C THR A 418 -1.95 -37.31 7.82
N ASP A 419 -0.80 -36.63 7.75
CA ASP A 419 0.39 -36.99 8.52
C ASP A 419 0.22 -36.61 9.99
N GLY A 420 0.24 -37.61 10.87
CA GLY A 420 0.03 -37.40 12.31
C GLY A 420 1.17 -36.68 13.03
N ARG A 421 2.32 -36.48 12.39
CA ARG A 421 3.51 -35.85 13.00
C ARG A 421 3.36 -34.33 13.11
N ASN A 422 4.08 -33.74 14.05
CA ASN A 422 4.06 -32.27 14.24
C ASN A 422 4.98 -31.54 13.24
N TYR A 423 6.03 -32.21 12.78
CA TYR A 423 7.01 -31.69 11.83
C TYR A 423 7.69 -32.84 11.07
N ILE A 424 8.28 -32.51 9.92
CA ILE A 424 9.10 -33.40 9.08
C ILE A 424 10.33 -32.66 8.56
N SER A 425 11.37 -33.40 8.17
CA SER A 425 12.52 -32.79 7.48
C SER A 425 12.17 -32.35 6.06
N LEU A 426 12.94 -31.40 5.52
CA LEU A 426 12.82 -30.98 4.12
C LEU A 426 12.99 -32.16 3.16
N GLU A 427 13.93 -33.07 3.42
CA GLU A 427 14.17 -34.22 2.55
C GLU A 427 12.99 -35.20 2.54
N GLU A 428 12.31 -35.39 3.68
CA GLU A 428 11.06 -36.15 3.73
C GLU A 428 9.95 -35.46 2.93
N TYR A 429 9.78 -34.14 3.08
CA TYR A 429 8.83 -33.37 2.28
C TYR A 429 9.10 -33.51 0.78
N LEU A 430 10.37 -33.40 0.36
CA LEU A 430 10.75 -33.55 -1.04
C LEU A 430 10.47 -34.96 -1.56
N SER A 431 10.72 -35.99 -0.74
CA SER A 431 10.38 -37.38 -1.07
C SER A 431 8.87 -37.59 -1.20
N ILE A 432 8.06 -36.97 -0.33
CA ILE A 432 6.59 -36.98 -0.46
C ILE A 432 6.17 -36.36 -1.80
N CYS A 433 6.77 -35.24 -2.19
CA CYS A 433 6.47 -34.62 -3.47
C CYS A 433 6.87 -35.51 -4.66
N GLU A 434 8.04 -36.15 -4.62
CA GLU A 434 8.51 -37.07 -5.68
C GLU A 434 7.57 -38.26 -5.88
N LYS A 435 7.11 -38.86 -4.78
CA LYS A 435 6.11 -39.94 -4.80
C LYS A 435 4.79 -39.49 -5.41
N ASN A 436 4.50 -38.19 -5.37
CA ASN A 436 3.30 -37.56 -5.92
C ASN A 436 3.56 -36.82 -7.25
N LEU A 437 4.52 -37.32 -8.04
CA LEU A 437 4.80 -36.93 -9.43
C LEU A 437 5.55 -35.61 -9.65
N PHE A 438 6.04 -34.95 -8.59
CA PHE A 438 6.90 -33.78 -8.75
C PHE A 438 8.28 -34.19 -9.28
N LYS A 439 8.72 -33.54 -10.36
CA LYS A 439 10.01 -33.83 -11.02
C LYS A 439 11.13 -32.89 -10.56
N LYS A 440 10.88 -31.59 -10.54
CA LYS A 440 11.91 -30.58 -10.21
C LYS A 440 11.89 -30.22 -8.74
N ARG A 441 13.05 -29.85 -8.19
CA ARG A 441 13.15 -29.37 -6.79
C ARG A 441 12.48 -28.00 -6.63
N GLU A 442 12.61 -27.12 -7.62
CA GLU A 442 12.02 -25.77 -7.60
C GLU A 442 10.49 -25.82 -7.42
N ASP A 443 9.81 -26.67 -8.18
CA ASP A 443 8.35 -26.87 -8.11
C ASP A 443 7.90 -27.31 -6.71
N LYS A 444 8.67 -28.21 -6.09
CA LYS A 444 8.40 -28.70 -4.73
C LYS A 444 8.53 -27.57 -3.71
N LEU A 445 9.55 -26.73 -3.84
CA LEU A 445 9.78 -25.58 -2.97
C LEU A 445 8.75 -24.47 -3.22
N LEU A 446 8.31 -24.27 -4.46
CA LEU A 446 7.23 -23.35 -4.81
C LEU A 446 5.93 -23.75 -4.12
N LEU A 447 5.53 -25.03 -4.23
CA LEU A 447 4.38 -25.59 -3.51
C LEU A 447 4.56 -25.39 -2.00
N SER A 448 5.75 -25.67 -1.47
CA SER A 448 6.00 -25.56 -0.04
C SER A 448 5.80 -24.15 0.48
N GLY A 449 6.31 -23.16 -0.26
CA GLY A 449 6.08 -21.76 0.05
C GLY A 449 4.61 -21.39 -0.11
N TYR A 450 3.92 -21.90 -1.13
CA TYR A 450 2.49 -21.64 -1.31
C TYR A 450 1.64 -22.16 -0.14
N LEU A 451 1.89 -23.38 0.32
CA LEU A 451 1.21 -23.96 1.48
C LEU A 451 1.60 -23.24 2.79
N HIS A 452 2.82 -22.71 2.89
CA HIS A 452 3.23 -21.82 3.98
C HIS A 452 2.44 -20.50 3.99
N ASP A 453 2.30 -19.85 2.84
CA ASP A 453 1.55 -18.58 2.71
C ASP A 453 0.05 -18.80 2.99
N LEU A 454 -0.47 -19.96 2.59
CA LEU A 454 -1.81 -20.43 2.98
C LEU A 454 -1.89 -20.87 4.44
N GLY A 455 -0.80 -20.87 5.22
CA GLY A 455 -0.75 -21.31 6.62
C GLY A 455 -1.26 -22.72 6.87
N VAL A 456 -1.12 -23.62 5.88
CA VAL A 456 -1.37 -25.06 6.04
C VAL A 456 -0.32 -25.66 6.95
N PHE A 457 0.95 -25.27 6.75
CA PHE A 457 2.08 -25.59 7.60
C PHE A 457 3.06 -24.41 7.65
N LEU A 458 4.12 -24.48 8.45
CA LEU A 458 5.19 -23.47 8.43
C LEU A 458 6.48 -24.01 7.81
N HIS A 459 7.04 -23.29 6.85
CA HIS A 459 8.35 -23.60 6.27
C HIS A 459 9.08 -22.32 5.83
N PHE A 460 10.12 -21.95 6.58
CA PHE A 460 10.88 -20.71 6.38
C PHE A 460 12.11 -20.98 5.50
N GLN A 461 11.90 -20.96 4.18
CA GLN A 461 12.94 -21.32 3.20
C GLN A 461 14.16 -20.39 3.20
N ASP A 462 13.99 -19.16 3.67
CA ASP A 462 15.02 -18.13 3.74
C ASP A 462 15.87 -18.18 5.02
N ASP A 463 15.46 -19.00 6.01
CA ASP A 463 16.18 -19.15 7.28
C ASP A 463 17.15 -20.35 7.24
N PRO A 464 18.45 -20.17 7.57
CA PRO A 464 19.45 -21.24 7.44
C PRO A 464 19.21 -22.50 8.30
N LEU A 465 18.46 -22.38 9.38
CA LEU A 465 18.14 -23.49 10.28
C LEU A 465 16.74 -24.03 9.98
N LEU A 466 15.74 -23.13 9.91
CA LEU A 466 14.35 -23.54 9.73
C LEU A 466 14.04 -24.04 8.31
N ASN A 467 14.86 -23.72 7.29
CA ASN A 467 14.65 -24.24 5.94
C ASN A 467 14.81 -25.76 5.83
N LYS A 468 15.33 -26.44 6.86
CA LYS A 468 15.47 -27.89 6.88
C LYS A 468 14.26 -28.59 7.49
N THR A 469 13.30 -27.84 8.01
CA THR A 469 12.18 -28.38 8.77
C THR A 469 10.87 -27.78 8.30
N VAL A 470 9.91 -28.67 8.01
CA VAL A 470 8.53 -28.31 7.70
C VAL A 470 7.69 -28.62 8.94
N ILE A 471 7.19 -27.58 9.60
CA ILE A 471 6.32 -27.71 10.78
C ILE A 471 4.89 -27.93 10.29
N LEU A 472 4.47 -29.19 10.20
CA LEU A 472 3.17 -29.60 9.68
C LEU A 472 2.00 -29.07 10.50
N LYS A 473 2.17 -28.93 11.82
CA LYS A 473 1.15 -28.42 12.75
C LYS A 473 1.56 -27.07 13.31
N PRO A 474 1.11 -25.94 12.71
CA PRO A 474 1.46 -24.61 13.20
C PRO A 474 1.10 -24.39 14.68
N GLU A 475 -0.02 -24.95 15.13
CA GLU A 475 -0.50 -24.90 16.52
C GLU A 475 0.52 -25.49 17.50
N TRP A 476 1.19 -26.60 17.15
CA TRP A 476 2.24 -27.20 17.98
C TRP A 476 3.44 -26.26 18.15
N GLY A 477 3.85 -25.59 17.07
CA GLY A 477 4.94 -24.62 17.10
C GLY A 477 4.59 -23.40 17.96
N THR A 478 3.35 -22.90 17.85
CA THR A 478 2.90 -21.77 18.67
C THR A 478 2.76 -22.13 20.15
N ALA A 479 2.26 -23.32 20.46
CA ALA A 479 2.15 -23.81 21.84
C ALA A 479 3.54 -23.83 22.52
N ALA A 480 4.59 -24.24 21.80
CA ALA A 480 5.95 -24.20 22.31
C ALA A 480 6.41 -22.77 22.64
N VAL A 481 6.15 -21.81 21.75
CA VAL A 481 6.47 -20.39 21.96
C VAL A 481 5.75 -19.84 23.20
N TYR A 482 4.47 -20.14 23.35
CA TYR A 482 3.68 -19.73 24.51
C TYR A 482 4.19 -20.35 25.80
N LYS A 483 4.55 -21.63 25.77
CA LYS A 483 5.14 -22.31 26.93
C LYS A 483 6.43 -21.64 27.42
N ALA A 484 7.22 -21.08 26.52
CA ALA A 484 8.43 -20.32 26.88
C ALA A 484 8.11 -18.93 27.45
N LEU A 485 7.18 -18.20 26.84
CA LEU A 485 6.84 -16.83 27.25
C LEU A 485 6.00 -16.76 28.54
N ASP A 486 5.13 -17.74 28.76
CA ASP A 486 4.30 -17.85 29.98
C ASP A 486 5.00 -18.56 31.13
N ASN A 487 6.24 -19.01 30.92
CA ASN A 487 6.97 -19.67 31.98
C ASN A 487 7.21 -18.71 33.16
N PRO A 488 6.83 -19.06 34.40
CA PRO A 488 6.97 -18.17 35.56
C PRO A 488 8.40 -17.67 35.79
N GLN A 489 9.40 -18.53 35.61
CA GLN A 489 10.81 -18.17 35.79
C GLN A 489 11.25 -17.15 34.73
N VAL A 490 10.81 -17.31 33.48
CA VAL A 490 11.10 -16.37 32.40
C VAL A 490 10.44 -15.02 32.67
N TYR A 491 9.19 -15.04 33.15
CA TYR A 491 8.45 -13.83 33.50
C TYR A 491 9.10 -13.08 34.68
N GLU A 492 9.42 -13.77 35.77
CA GLU A 492 10.07 -13.20 36.96
C GLU A 492 11.47 -12.64 36.65
N ASN A 493 12.18 -13.26 35.69
CA ASN A 493 13.46 -12.76 35.18
C ASN A 493 13.31 -11.67 34.11
N PHE A 494 12.15 -11.01 34.02
CA PHE A 494 11.86 -9.93 33.06
C PHE A 494 12.13 -10.32 31.60
N GLY A 495 11.75 -11.54 31.22
CA GLY A 495 11.93 -12.08 29.87
C GLY A 495 13.34 -12.58 29.57
N ARG A 496 14.25 -12.65 30.56
CA ARG A 496 15.59 -13.20 30.38
C ARG A 496 15.57 -14.72 30.58
N PHE A 497 16.14 -15.46 29.64
CA PHE A 497 16.24 -16.92 29.68
C PHE A 497 17.49 -17.42 28.94
N THR A 498 17.82 -18.68 29.17
CA THR A 498 18.94 -19.41 28.55
C THR A 498 18.45 -20.60 27.74
N LYS A 499 19.34 -21.23 26.96
CA LYS A 499 19.02 -22.51 26.33
C LYS A 499 18.69 -23.61 27.35
N ASP A 500 19.37 -23.63 28.50
CA ASP A 500 19.12 -24.61 29.55
C ASP A 500 17.71 -24.44 30.16
N ASP A 501 17.26 -23.18 30.32
CA ASP A 501 15.89 -22.90 30.74
C ASP A 501 14.89 -23.44 29.70
N LEU A 502 15.14 -23.22 28.40
CA LEU A 502 14.29 -23.76 27.33
C LEU A 502 14.30 -25.28 27.29
N THR A 503 15.44 -25.94 27.54
CA THR A 503 15.51 -27.40 27.63
C THR A 503 14.62 -27.93 28.76
N ASN A 504 14.55 -27.22 29.90
CA ASN A 504 13.65 -27.55 31.00
C ASN A 504 12.17 -27.25 30.67
N ILE A 505 11.89 -26.17 29.94
CA ILE A 505 10.53 -25.81 29.53
C ILE A 505 9.98 -26.80 28.49
N TRP A 506 10.82 -27.16 27.52
CA TRP A 506 10.55 -28.07 26.41
C TRP A 506 11.13 -29.47 26.67
N HIS A 507 11.00 -29.95 27.91
CA HIS A 507 11.48 -31.28 28.33
C HIS A 507 10.62 -32.44 27.81
N GLU A 508 9.38 -32.16 27.40
CA GLU A 508 8.47 -33.17 26.86
C GLU A 508 9.02 -33.72 25.53
N ASP A 509 8.88 -35.04 25.33
CA ASP A 509 9.41 -35.76 24.16
C ASP A 509 9.01 -35.13 22.82
N GLN A 510 7.82 -34.54 22.75
CA GLN A 510 7.31 -33.86 21.55
C GLN A 510 8.10 -32.61 21.13
N TYR A 511 8.92 -32.04 22.01
CA TYR A 511 9.76 -30.86 21.73
C TYR A 511 11.26 -31.13 21.83
N ALA A 512 11.67 -32.25 22.44
CA ALA A 512 13.06 -32.53 22.80
C ALA A 512 14.06 -32.40 21.63
N ASN A 513 13.67 -32.81 20.43
CA ASN A 513 14.52 -32.79 19.23
C ASN A 513 14.37 -31.52 18.37
N MET A 514 13.65 -30.50 18.87
CA MET A 514 13.29 -29.30 18.11
C MET A 514 13.63 -28.00 18.84
N GLN A 515 14.38 -28.06 19.94
CA GLN A 515 14.59 -26.90 20.82
C GLN A 515 15.31 -25.76 20.10
N ASP A 516 16.27 -26.07 19.24
CA ASP A 516 17.01 -25.06 18.47
C ASP A 516 16.13 -24.42 17.38
N GLU A 517 15.33 -25.23 16.69
CA GLU A 517 14.35 -24.78 15.70
C GLU A 517 13.27 -23.91 16.35
N LEU A 518 12.74 -24.30 17.51
CA LEU A 518 11.70 -23.55 18.22
C LEU A 518 12.23 -22.21 18.76
N LEU A 519 13.47 -22.19 19.25
CA LEU A 519 14.14 -20.94 19.60
C LEU A 519 14.37 -20.05 18.36
N GLN A 520 14.80 -20.64 17.26
CA GLN A 520 14.97 -19.89 16.00
C GLN A 520 13.62 -19.38 15.48
N LEU A 521 12.54 -20.11 15.67
CA LEU A 521 11.18 -19.67 15.36
C LEU A 521 10.81 -18.43 16.18
N MET A 522 11.10 -18.40 17.48
CA MET A 522 10.89 -17.20 18.31
C MET A 522 11.70 -15.99 17.81
N ILE A 523 12.94 -16.22 17.37
CA ILE A 523 13.81 -15.16 16.81
C ILE A 523 13.25 -14.68 15.47
N LYS A 524 12.85 -15.59 14.58
CA LYS A 524 12.24 -15.30 13.28
C LYS A 524 10.96 -14.47 13.43
N PHE A 525 10.16 -14.78 14.45
CA PHE A 525 8.97 -14.03 14.83
C PHE A 525 9.25 -12.71 15.57
N LYS A 526 10.52 -12.29 15.68
CA LYS A 526 10.96 -11.08 16.36
C LYS A 526 10.44 -11.00 17.81
N LEU A 527 10.36 -12.13 18.50
CA LEU A 527 9.88 -12.22 19.90
C LEU A 527 11.00 -12.18 20.93
N CYS A 528 12.21 -12.53 20.52
CA CYS A 528 13.38 -12.50 21.38
C CYS A 528 14.67 -12.23 20.57
N TYR A 529 15.73 -11.86 21.28
CA TYR A 529 17.07 -11.71 20.69
C TYR A 529 18.14 -12.29 21.61
N LYS A 530 19.26 -12.71 21.01
CA LYS A 530 20.45 -13.15 21.76
C LYS A 530 21.25 -11.94 22.25
N ILE A 531 21.63 -11.92 23.53
CA ILE A 531 22.49 -10.87 24.08
C ILE A 531 23.90 -11.01 23.47
N PRO A 532 24.43 -9.97 22.79
CA PRO A 532 25.78 -10.01 22.21
C PRO A 532 26.86 -10.34 23.25
N GLY A 533 27.80 -11.21 22.89
CA GLY A 533 28.93 -11.58 23.75
C GLY A 533 28.61 -12.59 24.87
N THR A 534 27.37 -13.06 25.00
CA THR A 534 27.00 -14.14 25.91
C THR A 534 26.89 -15.47 25.17
N SER A 535 27.23 -16.59 25.82
CA SER A 535 27.23 -17.89 25.15
C SER A 535 25.83 -18.36 24.80
N GLN A 536 24.81 -18.14 25.63
CA GLN A 536 23.45 -18.67 25.39
C GLN A 536 22.33 -17.89 26.11
N THR A 537 22.42 -16.57 26.27
CA THR A 537 21.38 -15.79 26.96
C THR A 537 20.54 -14.96 25.98
N TYR A 538 19.23 -14.98 26.21
CA TYR A 538 18.22 -14.35 25.37
C TYR A 538 17.31 -13.44 26.20
N ILE A 539 16.70 -12.46 25.54
CA ILE A 539 15.70 -11.55 26.13
C ILE A 539 14.47 -11.52 25.23
N ALA A 540 13.29 -11.67 25.84
CA ALA A 540 11.97 -11.41 25.25
C ALA A 540 11.48 -10.00 25.66
N PRO A 541 11.61 -8.97 24.81
CA PRO A 541 11.39 -7.56 25.21
C PRO A 541 9.98 -7.24 25.71
N GLN A 542 8.97 -7.99 25.29
CA GLN A 542 7.58 -7.86 25.69
C GLN A 542 7.34 -8.16 27.18
N LEU A 543 8.27 -8.90 27.81
CA LEU A 543 8.26 -9.26 29.23
C LEU A 543 9.17 -8.37 30.08
N LEU A 544 9.87 -7.40 29.48
CA LEU A 544 10.67 -6.45 30.23
C LEU A 544 9.80 -5.58 31.14
N THR A 545 10.43 -4.97 32.14
CA THR A 545 9.78 -3.96 32.97
C THR A 545 9.25 -2.79 32.13
N GLY A 546 8.09 -2.25 32.52
CA GLY A 546 7.56 -1.01 31.94
C GLY A 546 8.28 0.25 32.44
N ASN A 547 9.09 0.13 33.50
CA ASN A 547 9.77 1.27 34.11
C ASN A 547 10.99 1.66 33.29
N GLN A 548 11.02 2.92 32.85
CA GLN A 548 12.17 3.51 32.19
C GLN A 548 13.35 3.59 33.19
N PRO A 549 14.54 3.08 32.83
CA PRO A 549 15.72 3.14 33.68
C PRO A 549 16.30 4.56 33.74
N GLU A 550 17.07 4.87 34.77
CA GLU A 550 17.88 6.09 34.84
C GLU A 550 19.14 5.97 33.96
N TYR A 551 19.44 7.02 33.20
CA TYR A 551 20.63 7.14 32.37
C TYR A 551 20.98 8.60 32.09
N ASP A 552 22.27 8.88 31.89
CA ASP A 552 22.73 10.20 31.48
C ASP A 552 22.33 10.46 30.02
N TRP A 553 21.81 11.64 29.73
CA TRP A 553 21.48 12.08 28.36
C TRP A 553 21.91 13.52 28.14
N ASP A 554 22.56 13.79 27.00
CA ASP A 554 22.88 15.16 26.58
C ASP A 554 21.64 15.79 25.95
N GLU A 555 21.01 16.72 26.68
CA GLU A 555 19.85 17.47 26.18
C GLU A 555 20.25 18.56 25.17
N SER A 556 21.54 18.87 25.03
CA SER A 556 21.99 19.86 24.06
C SER A 556 21.99 19.29 22.64
N ASN A 557 21.57 20.10 21.67
CA ASN A 557 21.73 19.80 20.25
C ASN A 557 21.20 18.41 19.84
N ASN A 558 19.97 18.05 20.20
CA ASN A 558 19.40 16.77 19.77
C ASN A 558 18.77 16.87 18.37
N LEU A 559 18.90 15.81 17.57
CA LEU A 559 18.06 15.58 16.40
C LEU A 559 16.84 14.78 16.85
N ILE A 560 15.62 15.28 16.59
CA ILE A 560 14.38 14.69 17.10
C ILE A 560 13.47 14.34 15.94
N LEU A 561 12.91 13.14 15.93
CA LEU A 561 11.88 12.74 14.97
C LEU A 561 10.76 12.04 15.72
N ARG A 562 9.51 12.18 15.24
CA ARG A 562 8.36 11.50 15.84
C ARG A 562 7.55 10.77 14.78
N TYR A 563 6.97 9.66 15.17
CA TYR A 563 5.92 8.97 14.45
C TYR A 563 4.64 9.07 15.27
N THR A 564 3.52 9.42 14.64
CA THR A 564 2.19 9.38 15.27
C THR A 564 1.28 8.48 14.47
N TYR A 565 0.44 7.69 15.14
CA TYR A 565 -0.42 6.70 14.50
C TYR A 565 -1.90 7.04 14.69
N GLU A 566 -2.70 6.82 13.64
CA GLU A 566 -4.16 6.84 13.78
C GLU A 566 -4.60 5.68 14.69
N PHE A 567 -4.07 4.49 14.46
CA PHE A 567 -4.16 3.32 15.33
C PHE A 567 -2.77 2.72 15.52
N MET A 568 -2.36 2.48 16.77
CA MET A 568 -1.04 1.93 17.09
C MET A 568 -1.18 0.45 17.50
N PRO A 569 -0.78 -0.51 16.66
CA PRO A 569 -0.75 -1.91 17.07
C PRO A 569 0.31 -2.12 18.16
N LYS A 570 0.02 -3.01 19.11
CA LYS A 570 0.99 -3.39 20.15
C LYS A 570 2.18 -4.12 19.51
N GLY A 571 3.37 -3.84 20.01
CA GLY A 571 4.60 -4.59 19.69
C GLY A 571 5.53 -3.95 18.66
N ILE A 572 5.21 -2.76 18.11
CA ILE A 572 6.12 -2.06 17.18
C ILE A 572 7.48 -1.82 17.85
N ILE A 573 7.51 -1.30 19.10
CA ILE A 573 8.78 -1.02 19.78
C ILE A 573 9.53 -2.30 20.17
N THR A 574 8.84 -3.37 20.55
CA THR A 574 9.50 -4.62 20.94
C THR A 574 10.12 -5.30 19.74
N GLN A 575 9.45 -5.29 18.58
CA GLN A 575 10.05 -5.74 17.31
C GLN A 575 11.23 -4.87 16.89
N PHE A 576 11.14 -3.55 17.09
CA PHE A 576 12.24 -2.63 16.84
C PHE A 576 13.46 -2.91 17.73
N ILE A 577 13.23 -3.17 19.03
CA ILE A 577 14.27 -3.57 19.97
C ILE A 577 14.96 -4.85 19.50
N VAL A 578 14.19 -5.88 19.09
CA VAL A 578 14.76 -7.12 18.54
C VAL A 578 15.57 -6.84 17.28
N ALA A 579 15.07 -6.01 16.36
CA ALA A 579 15.79 -5.67 15.14
C ALA A 579 17.09 -4.89 15.39
N MET A 580 17.11 -4.04 16.42
CA MET A 580 18.23 -3.15 16.77
C MET A 580 19.13 -3.67 17.89
N HIS A 581 18.94 -4.92 18.34
CA HIS A 581 19.57 -5.45 19.57
C HIS A 581 21.10 -5.33 19.61
N LYS A 582 21.78 -5.39 18.45
CA LYS A 582 23.24 -5.29 18.34
C LYS A 582 23.77 -3.91 18.69
N GLU A 583 22.94 -2.88 18.53
CA GLU A 583 23.29 -1.48 18.80
C GLU A 583 22.84 -1.02 20.20
N ILE A 584 22.26 -1.90 21.02
CA ILE A 584 21.86 -1.58 22.41
C ILE A 584 23.11 -1.22 23.21
N GLU A 585 23.12 -0.01 23.80
CA GLU A 585 24.31 0.51 24.48
C GLU A 585 24.70 -0.35 25.69
N LYS A 586 23.72 -0.69 26.53
CA LYS A 586 23.85 -1.59 27.70
C LYS A 586 22.53 -2.30 27.92
N GLN A 587 22.55 -3.55 28.38
CA GLN A 587 21.31 -4.31 28.62
C GLN A 587 20.42 -3.73 29.74
N LYS A 588 20.95 -2.85 30.60
CA LYS A 588 20.14 -2.09 31.56
C LYS A 588 19.38 -0.90 30.92
N TYR A 589 19.65 -0.56 29.66
CA TYR A 589 19.04 0.57 28.94
C TYR A 589 18.02 0.13 27.88
N VAL A 590 17.40 -1.02 28.10
CA VAL A 590 16.26 -1.50 27.32
C VAL A 590 15.14 -1.87 28.28
N TRP A 591 13.93 -1.43 27.97
CA TRP A 591 12.72 -1.69 28.75
C TRP A 591 11.55 -1.87 27.78
N LYS A 592 10.37 -2.25 28.29
CA LYS A 592 9.24 -2.67 27.45
C LYS A 592 8.80 -1.62 26.41
N SER A 593 8.94 -0.34 26.74
CA SER A 593 8.49 0.78 25.90
C SER A 593 9.63 1.61 25.32
N GLY A 594 10.89 1.17 25.40
CA GLY A 594 11.98 1.95 24.82
C GLY A 594 13.38 1.37 25.00
N VAL A 595 14.33 2.03 24.34
CA VAL A 595 15.71 1.56 24.26
C VAL A 595 16.70 2.70 24.01
N ILE A 596 17.89 2.58 24.60
CA ILE A 596 19.06 3.39 24.26
C ILE A 596 20.02 2.59 23.39
N LEU A 597 20.28 3.15 22.21
CA LEU A 597 21.18 2.61 21.21
C LEU A 597 22.44 3.46 21.12
N LYS A 598 23.56 2.85 20.76
CA LYS A 598 24.83 3.54 20.53
C LYS A 598 25.55 2.94 19.34
N LYS A 599 25.85 3.82 18.37
CA LYS A 599 26.69 3.51 17.22
C LYS A 599 27.81 4.54 17.13
N ASN A 600 29.06 4.09 17.15
CA ASN A 600 30.24 4.96 17.24
C ASN A 600 30.15 5.92 18.47
N GLN A 601 30.24 7.23 18.22
CA GLN A 601 30.09 8.30 19.22
C GLN A 601 28.69 8.93 19.22
N THR A 602 27.70 8.27 18.62
CA THR A 602 26.32 8.75 18.51
C THR A 602 25.40 7.85 19.31
N ARG A 603 24.53 8.44 20.14
CA ARG A 603 23.52 7.74 20.94
C ARG A 603 22.13 8.09 20.45
N ALA A 604 21.23 7.12 20.47
CA ALA A 604 19.83 7.31 20.15
C ALA A 604 18.94 6.78 21.28
N GLU A 605 17.92 7.56 21.62
CA GLU A 605 16.83 7.19 22.52
C GLU A 605 15.58 7.00 21.67
N VAL A 606 14.95 5.84 21.77
CA VAL A 606 13.70 5.53 21.09
C VAL A 606 12.67 5.09 22.12
N ILE A 607 11.56 5.83 22.23
CA ILE A 607 10.53 5.61 23.24
C ILE A 607 9.15 5.57 22.59
N GLU A 608 8.35 4.59 22.98
CA GLU A 608 6.94 4.47 22.70
C GLU A 608 6.10 5.12 23.81
N TYR A 609 5.24 6.05 23.41
CA TYR A 609 4.17 6.61 24.23
C TYR A 609 2.82 6.08 23.73
N TYR A 610 2.45 4.86 24.13
CA TYR A 610 1.28 4.16 23.61
C TYR A 610 -0.04 4.94 23.76
N SER A 611 -0.26 5.58 24.92
CA SER A 611 -1.47 6.41 25.16
C SER A 611 -1.57 7.62 24.23
N LYS A 612 -0.44 8.09 23.70
CA LYS A 612 -0.36 9.18 22.72
C LYS A 612 -0.27 8.67 21.29
N ARG A 613 -0.21 7.35 21.08
CA ARG A 613 0.05 6.70 19.79
C ARG A 613 1.28 7.34 19.11
N GLU A 614 2.37 7.49 19.87
CA GLU A 614 3.58 8.17 19.42
C GLU A 614 4.82 7.31 19.64
N ILE A 615 5.73 7.27 18.66
CA ILE A 615 7.13 6.86 18.88
C ILE A 615 8.01 8.10 18.72
N LYS A 616 8.82 8.38 19.73
CA LYS A 616 9.77 9.50 19.75
C LYS A 616 11.19 8.98 19.62
N ILE A 617 11.95 9.56 18.70
CA ILE A 617 13.38 9.31 18.50
C ILE A 617 14.13 10.59 18.84
N ARG A 618 15.16 10.48 19.69
CA ARG A 618 16.13 11.56 19.96
C ARG A 618 17.55 11.06 19.75
N ILE A 619 18.37 11.84 19.08
CA ILE A 619 19.76 11.46 18.78
C ILE A 619 20.72 12.57 19.19
N SER A 620 21.78 12.18 19.91
CA SER A 620 22.89 13.03 20.32
C SER A 620 24.23 12.46 19.80
N GLY A 621 25.22 13.30 19.53
CA GLY A 621 26.53 12.90 18.98
C GLY A 621 26.87 13.52 17.63
N GLN A 622 27.92 13.03 16.95
CA GLN A 622 28.44 13.65 15.72
C GLN A 622 27.68 13.21 14.45
N GLN A 623 27.35 11.92 14.35
CA GLN A 623 26.74 11.30 13.15
C GLN A 623 25.23 11.08 13.33
N LYS A 624 24.49 12.14 13.70
CA LYS A 624 23.06 12.01 14.05
C LYS A 624 22.19 11.60 12.87
N ARG A 625 22.49 12.12 11.68
CA ARG A 625 21.72 11.87 10.46
C ARG A 625 21.84 10.42 10.02
N ASP A 626 23.06 9.90 9.96
CA ASP A 626 23.35 8.52 9.57
C ASP A 626 22.63 7.54 10.49
N LEU A 627 22.69 7.77 11.82
CA LEU A 627 21.96 6.95 12.77
C LEU A 627 20.45 7.14 12.60
N MET A 628 19.93 8.36 12.43
CA MET A 628 18.50 8.59 12.17
C MET A 628 18.01 7.78 10.98
N THR A 629 18.75 7.80 9.86
CA THR A 629 18.41 7.04 8.65
C THR A 629 18.30 5.55 8.95
N ILE A 630 19.26 4.96 9.67
CA ILE A 630 19.21 3.55 10.07
C ILE A 630 17.97 3.24 10.92
N LEU A 631 17.64 4.09 11.89
CA LEU A 631 16.48 3.88 12.76
C LEU A 631 15.17 4.00 11.97
N THR A 632 15.05 5.00 11.10
CA THR A 632 13.86 5.18 10.27
C THR A 632 13.70 4.05 9.24
N ASP A 633 14.79 3.56 8.65
CA ASP A 633 14.74 2.42 7.73
C ASP A 633 14.21 1.16 8.43
N LYS A 634 14.63 0.91 9.68
CA LYS A 634 14.15 -0.24 10.44
C LYS A 634 12.70 -0.10 10.92
N LEU A 635 12.27 1.11 11.30
CA LEU A 635 10.87 1.35 11.61
C LEU A 635 9.98 1.21 10.39
N ASP A 636 10.42 1.73 9.24
CA ASP A 636 9.66 1.63 8.00
C ASP A 636 9.55 0.17 7.51
N GLU A 637 10.58 -0.67 7.71
CA GLU A 637 10.48 -2.12 7.48
C GLU A 637 9.39 -2.74 8.35
N ILE A 638 9.33 -2.40 9.63
CA ILE A 638 8.30 -2.89 10.56
C ILE A 638 6.92 -2.35 10.19
N HIS A 639 6.79 -1.08 9.78
CA HIS A 639 5.51 -0.54 9.32
C HIS A 639 5.03 -1.23 8.04
N SER A 640 5.95 -1.56 7.15
CA SER A 640 5.65 -2.23 5.88
C SER A 640 5.15 -3.67 6.10
N SER A 641 5.57 -4.34 7.19
CA SER A 641 5.09 -5.69 7.52
C SER A 641 3.60 -5.74 7.88
N TYR A 642 2.95 -4.60 8.14
CA TYR A 642 1.49 -4.48 8.28
C TYR A 642 0.78 -4.31 6.93
N ASN A 643 1.22 -5.05 5.90
CA ASN A 643 0.69 -4.99 4.53
C ASN A 643 0.63 -3.57 3.95
N ASN A 644 1.52 -2.67 4.37
CA ASN A 644 1.50 -1.23 4.03
C ASN A 644 0.18 -0.50 4.36
N ARG A 645 -0.66 -1.05 5.25
CA ARG A 645 -1.95 -0.48 5.65
C ARG A 645 -1.88 0.36 6.92
N LEU A 646 -0.77 0.29 7.65
CA LEU A 646 -0.59 1.07 8.87
C LEU A 646 -0.58 2.56 8.55
N LYS A 647 -1.57 3.29 9.05
CA LYS A 647 -1.68 4.73 8.89
C LYS A 647 -0.88 5.45 9.96
N TYR A 648 0.22 6.07 9.54
CA TYR A 648 1.09 6.85 10.42
C TYR A 648 1.55 8.15 9.75
N ASN A 649 1.93 9.12 10.57
CA ASN A 649 2.57 10.35 10.13
C ASN A 649 3.99 10.40 10.68
N GLN A 650 4.95 10.60 9.79
CA GLN A 650 6.31 10.94 10.15
C GLN A 650 6.42 12.45 10.33
N LEU A 651 6.86 12.90 11.50
CA LEU A 651 6.90 14.29 11.90
C LEU A 651 8.32 14.82 11.91
N ILE A 652 8.59 15.77 11.02
CA ILE A 652 9.90 16.40 10.82
C ILE A 652 9.98 17.67 11.68
N PRO A 653 11.01 17.82 12.54
CA PRO A 653 11.17 18.99 13.39
C PRO A 653 11.52 20.24 12.56
N CYS A 654 11.04 21.39 13.01
CA CYS A 654 11.47 22.67 12.47
C CYS A 654 12.92 22.97 12.86
N ASN A 655 13.71 23.45 11.91
CA ASN A 655 15.12 23.83 12.09
C ASN A 655 15.34 25.35 12.23
N CYS A 656 14.27 26.14 12.45
CA CYS A 656 14.39 27.59 12.66
C CYS A 656 15.16 27.91 13.96
N GLY A 657 15.59 29.16 14.13
CA GLY A 657 16.35 29.58 15.32
C GLY A 657 15.67 29.25 16.66
N THR A 658 14.34 29.32 16.74
CA THR A 658 13.57 28.99 17.95
C THR A 658 13.44 27.49 18.21
N CYS A 659 13.42 26.68 17.15
CA CYS A 659 13.18 25.24 17.24
C CYS A 659 14.49 24.42 17.25
N LYS A 660 15.54 24.94 16.62
CA LYS A 660 16.85 24.31 16.58
C LYS A 660 17.38 24.13 18.00
N ASN A 661 17.82 22.92 18.33
CA ASN A 661 18.29 22.51 19.66
C ASN A 661 17.22 22.56 20.77
N ASN A 662 15.95 22.80 20.44
CA ASN A 662 14.85 22.74 21.40
C ASN A 662 14.38 21.28 21.56
N GLN A 663 14.08 20.86 22.80
CA GLN A 663 13.53 19.52 23.06
C GLN A 663 12.09 19.33 22.56
N ASN A 664 11.39 20.45 22.35
CA ASN A 664 10.02 20.49 21.83
C ASN A 664 9.96 21.45 20.63
N PRO A 665 10.54 21.13 19.47
CA PRO A 665 10.41 21.97 18.28
C PRO A 665 8.97 21.95 17.76
N TYR A 666 8.62 22.87 16.85
CA TYR A 666 7.43 22.68 16.02
C TYR A 666 7.67 21.52 15.04
N PHE A 667 6.64 20.76 14.70
CA PHE A 667 6.75 19.61 13.80
C PHE A 667 5.85 19.76 12.58
N TYR A 668 6.31 19.26 11.44
CA TYR A 668 5.56 19.21 10.19
C TYR A 668 5.34 17.76 9.76
N ASN A 669 4.21 17.49 9.12
CA ASN A 669 3.96 16.18 8.52
C ASN A 669 4.83 16.01 7.27
N PHE A 670 5.62 14.93 7.20
CA PHE A 670 6.51 14.65 6.08
C PHE A 670 5.77 14.51 4.74
N THR A 671 4.57 13.94 4.75
CA THR A 671 3.73 13.80 3.54
C THR A 671 3.30 15.17 3.02
N GLU A 672 2.93 16.09 3.91
CA GLU A 672 2.60 17.47 3.52
C GLU A 672 3.83 18.18 2.93
N LEU A 673 5.02 18.00 3.53
CA LEU A 673 6.25 18.58 3.00
C LEU A 673 6.55 18.06 1.59
N LYS A 674 6.35 16.76 1.33
CA LYS A 674 6.50 16.15 0.00
C LYS A 674 5.49 16.71 -1.01
N GLU A 675 4.22 16.83 -0.62
CA GLU A 675 3.17 17.40 -1.46
C GLU A 675 3.45 18.87 -1.81
N ARG A 676 3.98 19.65 -0.88
CA ARG A 676 4.41 21.03 -1.18
C ARG A 676 5.53 21.06 -2.21
N ILE A 677 6.54 20.20 -2.07
CA ILE A 677 7.64 20.09 -3.05
C ILE A 677 7.12 19.72 -4.44
N SER A 678 6.20 18.76 -4.54
CA SER A 678 5.63 18.35 -5.84
C SER A 678 4.81 19.47 -6.49
N ASN A 679 4.19 20.33 -5.68
CA ASN A 679 3.49 21.54 -6.10
C ASN A 679 4.39 22.78 -6.20
N GLN A 680 5.73 22.61 -6.25
CA GLN A 680 6.72 23.68 -6.39
C GLN A 680 6.66 24.76 -5.27
N LYS A 681 6.21 24.37 -4.07
CA LYS A 681 6.25 25.19 -2.85
C LYS A 681 7.40 24.71 -1.97
N TYR A 682 8.42 25.56 -1.79
CA TYR A 682 9.67 25.18 -1.10
C TYR A 682 9.86 25.84 0.27
N THR A 683 8.90 26.66 0.72
CA THR A 683 8.92 27.32 2.03
C THR A 683 7.67 27.01 2.83
N ILE A 684 7.83 26.98 4.15
CA ILE A 684 6.73 26.79 5.11
C ILE A 684 7.00 27.63 6.37
N GLU A 685 5.93 28.09 7.01
CA GLU A 685 6.02 28.88 8.24
C GLU A 685 6.10 27.99 9.48
N CYS A 686 6.99 28.33 10.42
CA CYS A 686 7.02 27.72 11.73
C CYS A 686 5.79 28.10 12.53
N GLY A 687 5.06 27.13 13.09
CA GLY A 687 3.90 27.40 13.96
C GLY A 687 4.27 27.94 15.34
N LYS A 688 5.55 28.17 15.66
CA LYS A 688 6.00 28.80 16.91
C LYS A 688 6.42 30.24 16.69
N PRO A 689 6.05 31.17 17.60
CA PRO A 689 6.55 32.55 17.56
C PRO A 689 8.10 32.60 17.48
N PRO A 690 8.67 33.51 16.66
CA PRO A 690 8.02 34.57 15.89
C PRO A 690 7.57 34.13 14.47
N TYR A 691 7.27 32.85 14.26
CA TYR A 691 6.73 32.29 13.02
C TYR A 691 7.67 32.40 11.82
N HIS A 692 8.92 31.98 12.00
CA HIS A 692 9.93 32.03 10.94
C HIS A 692 9.56 31.19 9.71
N GLN A 693 9.75 31.76 8.51
CA GLN A 693 9.75 31.00 7.26
C GLN A 693 11.00 30.12 7.17
N VAL A 694 10.81 28.84 6.86
CA VAL A 694 11.87 27.84 6.71
C VAL A 694 11.80 27.15 5.36
N ASN A 695 12.96 26.71 4.87
CA ASN A 695 13.07 25.99 3.60
C ASN A 695 12.76 24.49 3.83
N ILE A 696 11.83 23.94 3.04
CA ILE A 696 11.34 22.57 3.19
C ILE A 696 12.41 21.53 2.89
N LEU A 697 13.19 21.72 1.81
CA LEU A 697 14.25 20.78 1.45
C LEU A 697 15.29 20.69 2.57
N ARG A 698 15.63 21.83 3.17
CA ARG A 698 16.55 21.88 4.31
C ARG A 698 15.98 21.21 5.56
N LEU A 699 14.67 21.31 5.83
CA LEU A 699 14.03 20.60 6.95
C LEU A 699 14.21 19.09 6.82
N ILE A 700 14.00 18.55 5.61
CA ILE A 700 14.13 17.12 5.33
C ILE A 700 15.61 16.72 5.35
N ASP A 701 16.45 17.45 4.63
CA ASP A 701 17.88 17.20 4.53
C ASP A 701 18.54 17.22 5.92
N ASP A 702 18.19 18.15 6.82
CA ASP A 702 18.82 18.22 8.14
C ASP A 702 18.50 17.00 9.04
N VAL A 703 17.54 16.15 8.66
CA VAL A 703 17.02 15.04 9.46
C VAL A 703 17.28 13.67 8.84
N ILE A 704 17.15 13.53 7.51
CA ILE A 704 17.27 12.25 6.78
C ILE A 704 18.24 12.41 5.59
N GLU A 705 19.01 11.37 5.25
CA GLU A 705 19.93 11.40 4.10
C GLU A 705 19.25 11.35 2.72
N LYS A 706 19.93 11.93 1.72
CA LYS A 706 19.44 12.20 0.36
C LYS A 706 19.22 10.98 -0.53
N ASP A 707 19.74 9.79 -0.23
CA ASP A 707 19.55 8.65 -1.15
C ASP A 707 18.09 8.13 -1.17
N ARG A 708 17.27 8.45 -0.17
CA ARG A 708 15.79 8.32 -0.23
C ARG A 708 15.09 9.38 -1.10
N SER A 709 15.80 10.42 -1.52
CA SER A 709 15.29 11.46 -2.41
C SER A 709 15.52 11.19 -3.90
N ARG A 710 16.12 10.06 -4.27
CA ARG A 710 16.17 9.62 -5.67
C ARG A 710 14.79 9.27 -6.22
N ASP A 711 13.93 8.65 -5.40
CA ASP A 711 12.51 8.47 -5.74
C ASP A 711 11.73 9.81 -5.74
N LEU A 712 12.26 10.86 -5.09
CA LEU A 712 11.71 12.21 -5.13
C LEU A 712 12.15 13.00 -6.37
N LEU A 713 13.09 12.47 -7.18
CA LEU A 713 13.79 13.20 -8.23
C LEU A 713 13.80 12.51 -9.60
N GLU A 714 12.91 11.55 -9.87
CA GLU A 714 12.59 11.16 -11.27
C GLU A 714 11.91 12.28 -12.07
N PHE A 715 11.67 13.44 -11.47
CA PHE A 715 11.00 14.58 -12.10
C PHE A 715 11.87 15.81 -12.41
N ASN A 716 13.20 15.79 -12.22
CA ASN A 716 14.00 16.99 -12.54
C ASN A 716 15.50 16.75 -12.84
N ASP A 717 15.80 16.34 -14.07
CA ASP A 717 17.16 16.41 -14.63
C ASP A 717 17.69 17.85 -14.81
N ASN A 718 16.82 18.86 -14.75
CA ASN A 718 17.19 20.25 -15.01
C ASN A 718 17.79 21.00 -13.80
N TYR A 719 17.60 20.50 -12.57
CA TYR A 719 18.14 21.18 -11.38
C TYR A 719 19.63 20.88 -11.16
N PHE A 720 20.12 19.67 -11.50
CA PHE A 720 21.51 19.27 -11.30
C PHE A 720 22.53 20.06 -12.14
N ARG A 721 22.09 20.72 -13.22
CA ARG A 721 22.94 21.63 -14.01
C ARG A 721 23.05 23.04 -13.41
N ALA A 722 22.07 23.48 -12.61
CA ALA A 722 22.04 24.83 -12.03
C ALA A 722 22.93 24.99 -10.78
N ILE A 723 23.19 23.90 -10.06
CA ILE A 723 23.97 23.91 -8.80
C ILE A 723 25.50 23.82 -9.03
N ASN A 724 25.93 23.48 -10.25
CA ASN A 724 27.35 23.30 -10.60
C ASN A 724 27.94 24.44 -11.44
N SER A 725 27.25 25.59 -11.54
CA SER A 725 27.79 26.77 -12.20
C SER A 725 28.45 27.71 -11.18
N PRO A 726 29.73 28.09 -11.34
CA PRO A 726 30.37 29.05 -10.45
C PRO A 726 29.72 30.44 -10.58
N GLN A 727 29.23 30.96 -9.47
CA GLN A 727 28.62 32.30 -9.37
C GLN A 727 29.64 33.41 -9.71
N PRO A 728 29.27 34.46 -10.46
CA PRO A 728 30.11 35.65 -10.60
C PRO A 728 30.06 36.51 -9.33
N LYS A 729 31.22 37.11 -8.99
CA LYS A 729 31.40 38.02 -7.84
C LYS A 729 30.47 39.24 -7.94
N VAL A 730 29.76 39.55 -6.86
CA VAL A 730 28.91 40.74 -6.72
C VAL A 730 29.75 41.93 -6.24
N ASP A 731 29.80 43.00 -7.02
CA ASP A 731 30.27 44.31 -6.58
C ASP A 731 29.15 45.10 -5.88
N LYS A 732 29.53 45.85 -4.84
CA LYS A 732 28.67 46.58 -3.89
C LYS A 732 27.76 47.63 -4.56
N PRO A 733 26.51 47.84 -4.08
CA PRO A 733 25.71 48.98 -4.53
C PRO A 733 26.02 50.26 -3.73
N LYS A 734 26.06 51.39 -4.45
CA LYS A 734 26.13 52.76 -3.94
C LYS A 734 24.78 53.18 -3.33
N LYS A 735 24.84 53.94 -2.22
CA LYS A 735 23.72 54.66 -1.59
C LYS A 735 23.22 55.80 -2.49
N PHE A 736 21.90 56.00 -2.58
CA PHE A 736 21.27 57.33 -2.72
C PHE A 736 19.90 57.36 -2.02
N GLY A 737 19.57 58.52 -1.47
CA GLY A 737 18.55 58.74 -0.45
C GLY A 737 17.23 59.35 -0.93
N PHE A 738 16.38 59.59 0.07
CA PHE A 738 15.05 60.20 0.07
C PHE A 738 15.02 61.66 -0.39
N SER A 739 14.13 62.00 -1.34
CA SER A 739 13.19 63.14 -1.24
C SER A 739 12.10 63.08 -2.34
N ASP A 740 10.93 63.62 -1.99
CA ASP A 740 9.82 64.13 -2.84
C ASP A 740 8.71 63.14 -3.24
N PHE A 741 7.58 63.05 -2.50
CA PHE A 741 6.38 63.92 -2.44
C PHE A 741 5.43 63.90 -3.67
N LEU A 742 4.24 63.31 -3.44
CA LEU A 742 2.87 63.64 -3.90
C LEU A 742 2.57 64.12 -5.35
N THR A 743 1.62 63.43 -6.01
CA THR A 743 0.39 64.04 -6.58
C THR A 743 -0.65 62.97 -6.97
N TRP A 744 -1.93 63.33 -6.85
CA TRP A 744 -3.13 62.51 -7.04
C TRP A 744 -3.68 62.63 -8.49
N GLY A 745 -4.08 61.50 -9.09
CA GLY A 745 -5.28 61.31 -9.94
C GLY A 745 -5.41 61.98 -11.33
N GLN A 746 -5.37 61.16 -12.40
CA GLN A 746 -6.34 61.21 -13.52
C GLN A 746 -6.59 59.79 -14.09
N ASN A 747 -7.78 59.25 -13.78
CA ASN A 747 -8.63 58.27 -14.50
C ASN A 747 -8.04 56.94 -15.07
N GLY A 748 -8.42 55.80 -14.47
CA GLY A 748 -8.88 54.60 -15.22
C GLY A 748 -8.32 53.20 -14.91
N GLN A 749 -8.65 52.62 -13.74
CA GLN A 749 -8.82 51.18 -13.34
C GLN A 749 -7.89 50.04 -13.85
N PHE A 750 -7.36 49.22 -12.92
CA PHE A 750 -7.88 47.87 -12.56
C PHE A 750 -7.10 47.27 -11.35
N ILE A 751 -7.81 46.82 -10.30
CA ILE A 751 -7.30 46.01 -9.19
C ILE A 751 -8.16 44.73 -9.13
N PHE A 752 -7.53 43.56 -9.19
CA PHE A 752 -8.15 42.27 -8.85
C PHE A 752 -7.87 41.96 -7.38
N ASN A 753 -8.92 41.77 -6.58
CA ASN A 753 -8.86 41.40 -5.17
C ASN A 753 -9.55 40.04 -4.98
N LEU A 754 -8.84 39.10 -4.34
CA LEU A 754 -9.24 37.70 -4.13
C LEU A 754 -10.25 37.62 -2.97
N GLY A 755 -11.48 38.08 -3.18
CA GLY A 755 -12.50 38.16 -2.11
C GLY A 755 -13.94 37.83 -2.54
N THR A 756 -14.23 37.70 -3.84
CA THR A 756 -15.60 37.56 -4.36
C THR A 756 -15.96 36.16 -4.86
N ALA A 757 -15.00 35.23 -4.93
CA ALA A 757 -15.26 33.86 -5.37
C ALA A 757 -15.91 32.98 -4.28
N ILE A 758 -15.66 33.26 -3.00
CA ILE A 758 -16.19 32.48 -1.87
C ILE A 758 -17.66 32.86 -1.59
N SER A 759 -18.04 34.12 -1.79
CA SER A 759 -19.41 34.61 -1.59
C SER A 759 -20.38 34.11 -2.66
N ALA A 760 -19.92 33.98 -3.91
CA ALA A 760 -20.75 33.49 -5.02
C ALA A 760 -21.02 31.97 -4.93
N ILE A 761 -20.08 31.17 -4.42
CA ILE A 761 -20.24 29.73 -4.25
C ILE A 761 -21.19 29.43 -3.06
N ILE A 762 -21.12 30.20 -1.97
CA ILE A 762 -22.05 30.05 -0.84
C ILE A 762 -23.48 30.47 -1.23
N GLY A 763 -23.63 31.51 -2.06
CA GLY A 763 -24.94 31.94 -2.57
C GLY A 763 -25.62 30.92 -3.51
N ILE A 764 -24.84 30.25 -4.36
CA ILE A 764 -25.36 29.20 -5.26
C ILE A 764 -25.72 27.93 -4.49
N ILE A 765 -24.93 27.56 -3.47
CA ILE A 765 -25.23 26.41 -2.60
C ILE A 765 -26.50 26.65 -1.77
N LEU A 766 -26.73 27.88 -1.30
CA LEU A 766 -27.95 28.22 -0.55
C LEU A 766 -29.22 28.29 -1.43
N LEU A 767 -29.10 28.66 -2.70
CA LEU A 767 -30.24 28.68 -3.65
C LEU A 767 -30.66 27.27 -4.13
N ILE A 768 -29.75 26.29 -4.12
CA ILE A 768 -30.04 24.90 -4.55
C ILE A 768 -30.65 24.06 -3.42
N ILE A 769 -30.35 24.39 -2.15
CA ILE A 769 -30.78 23.59 -0.99
C ILE A 769 -32.10 24.11 -0.37
N HIS A 770 -32.53 25.33 -0.71
CA HIS A 770 -33.64 26.04 -0.07
C HIS A 770 -35.03 25.34 -0.09
N PRO A 771 -35.46 24.56 -1.09
CA PRO A 771 -36.79 23.94 -1.04
C PRO A 771 -36.87 22.67 -0.17
N ILE A 772 -35.75 22.09 0.24
CA ILE A 772 -35.71 20.73 0.82
C ILE A 772 -35.59 20.76 2.35
N LEU A 773 -35.05 21.83 2.96
CA LEU A 773 -34.75 21.87 4.39
C LEU A 773 -35.63 22.79 5.25
N PHE A 774 -36.38 23.74 4.69
CA PHE A 774 -37.21 24.69 5.48
C PHE A 774 -38.58 24.98 4.83
N PRO A 775 -39.57 24.08 4.95
CA PRO A 775 -40.90 24.30 4.38
C PRO A 775 -41.72 25.41 5.06
N ASN A 776 -41.28 25.93 6.22
CA ASN A 776 -42.04 26.91 7.04
C ASN A 776 -41.31 28.23 7.32
N GLY A 777 -40.32 28.62 6.50
CA GLY A 777 -39.67 29.94 6.58
C GLY A 777 -38.35 29.98 7.38
N LEU A 778 -37.56 31.05 7.16
CA LEU A 778 -36.19 31.22 7.67
C LEU A 778 -36.13 31.70 9.14
N PRO A 779 -35.16 31.23 9.95
CA PRO A 779 -34.93 31.71 11.33
C PRO A 779 -34.47 33.17 11.42
N GLU A 780 -34.83 33.87 12.51
CA GLU A 780 -34.66 35.33 12.68
C GLU A 780 -33.21 35.87 12.67
N TRP A 781 -32.19 35.03 12.80
CA TRP A 781 -30.79 35.48 12.78
C TRP A 781 -30.22 35.74 11.37
N VAL A 782 -31.02 35.55 10.31
CA VAL A 782 -30.66 35.80 8.89
C VAL A 782 -31.10 37.20 8.40
N LYS A 783 -31.82 37.99 9.22
CA LYS A 783 -32.32 39.34 8.89
C LYS A 783 -31.28 40.43 8.51
N PRO A 784 -29.96 40.38 8.81
CA PRO A 784 -29.06 41.49 8.48
C PRO A 784 -28.49 41.55 7.05
N ILE A 785 -28.96 40.74 6.09
CA ILE A 785 -28.39 40.69 4.71
C ILE A 785 -29.38 41.21 3.65
N GLN A 786 -30.27 42.14 4.00
CA GLN A 786 -31.23 42.74 3.05
C GLN A 786 -30.83 44.11 2.48
N ASP A 787 -29.75 44.73 2.93
CA ASP A 787 -29.39 46.10 2.50
C ASP A 787 -28.23 46.18 1.47
N ILE A 788 -27.79 45.05 0.88
CA ILE A 788 -26.60 45.04 -0.02
C ILE A 788 -26.93 44.60 -1.47
N ILE A 789 -28.20 44.39 -1.82
CA ILE A 789 -28.56 43.97 -3.19
C ILE A 789 -29.39 45.07 -3.89
N PRO A 790 -28.85 45.73 -4.94
CA PRO A 790 -29.64 46.63 -5.76
C PRO A 790 -30.66 45.83 -6.59
N ALA A 791 -31.90 46.32 -6.65
CA ALA A 791 -32.99 45.70 -7.42
C ALA A 791 -32.69 45.68 -8.94
N PRO A 792 -32.80 44.52 -9.63
CA PRO A 792 -32.77 44.48 -11.08
C PRO A 792 -34.11 44.90 -11.69
N GLN A 793 -34.02 45.66 -12.78
CA GLN A 793 -35.13 46.07 -13.64
C GLN A 793 -35.86 44.84 -14.22
N LYS A 794 -37.19 44.90 -14.25
CA LYS A 794 -38.06 43.92 -14.92
C LYS A 794 -37.95 44.10 -16.44
N GLU A 795 -37.47 43.09 -17.14
CA GLU A 795 -37.81 42.87 -18.56
C GLU A 795 -39.06 41.98 -18.62
N ASN A 796 -40.07 42.46 -19.34
CA ASN A 796 -41.25 41.70 -19.71
C ASN A 796 -40.92 40.86 -20.96
N GLU A 797 -41.19 39.56 -20.92
CA GLU A 797 -41.46 38.77 -22.11
C GLU A 797 -42.93 38.96 -22.51
N SER A 798 -43.20 39.25 -23.79
CA SER A 798 -43.99 38.38 -24.70
C SER A 798 -44.55 39.14 -25.92
N ASP A 799 -44.54 38.43 -27.05
CA ASP A 799 -45.30 38.61 -28.30
C ASP A 799 -44.86 39.68 -29.32
N GLY A 800 -44.18 39.20 -30.38
CA GLY A 800 -43.82 39.93 -31.59
C GLY A 800 -42.62 39.35 -32.33
#